data_AF-A0A6N6PMS3-F1
#
_entry.id   AF-A0A6N6PMS3-F1
#
_cell.length_a   1.000
_cell.length_b   1.000
_cell.length_c   1.000
_cell.angle_alpha   90.00
_cell.angle_beta   90.00
_cell.angle_gamma   90.00
#
_symmetry.space_group_name_H-M   'P 1'
#
loop_
_entity.id
_entity.type
_entity.pdbx_description
1 polymer ?
#
loop_
_entity_poly.entity_id
_entity_poly.type
_entity_poly.pdbx_seq_one_letter_code
_entity_poly.pdbx_strand_id
1 'polypeptide(L)'
;MTLDAAQKKHATLAAEIRQHDQAYYVVGKADITDYEYDTLFKQLQDLEREFPQLITPESPSQRVGGAPAEGFARVRHLQPMLSLEKVEGAEQPTKDEEPDRDKRNRLQDENTLAALESFNTTICKQLGRPHVDYMMEPKVDGVSISVHYRHGKLALGVTRGDGAVGDDITANLRTVRGIPLELNLKNPPELLEVRGEAYMANKDFDALNAKLAAAGEKTLPNARNATAGTLKQLDPKTVAQRPVSAVFYAVGACEGIEFGSHAEMLKALAEYGLPTQKKWWLCKDIAEVLRVYRKEIVADYDEERDLRKQLPYEIDGLVLKVNGFDDCAKIPSKTRAPGYAIVHKPIPWITPAETILRDITIQVGRTGVLTPVAELEPVFVQGSTISRATLHNEDEIRRKDIRIGDTVVIRKAGMVIPEVLEVLKSKRPANAKGFDLFQFVGGKCPACGGSIAKEKVSAGESEAVAWQCQNVAGCPAQLMRRVEYFAQRKALDIESLGGIVAEKLVERGLVKDPLDLFGLKLEPLGKLNLGTEEEPRTFGEKNATKIIEALQRAKTAPLHRWIHALAIADIGETTAKQLAATHETLEVLAESTVLRDVLDLGTKEAERTDISPRSRKNPPKDDAEKTAREKRDAELKAEIAEIEARLDAGGLKAKLPEVGPVAAASVLNYFASEAGKKVLARVRELGIKPENNLPATTATAAAGPFDGKTVVLTGTLPTLSREQATAMIEAAGGKTSSSVSKKTHFVLAGADAGSKLAKAQELGVVVLDEAAFTLMLAGKPLQPTKPNSISATNRQRKLLRFFGHEIGSNTSAGLAGRRIDELMADTQNVLLWEKYIYLTGDFDSDTDQVKPFSKADLDKVVLPQDWNRKNAITNFKQEIVANALAADSPFDKPAPDVTFKGRRFLFTGEFDFGSRSQCSKAVISLGGSVANQKLASRSIDYLVVGNTGNESWSSKTYGNKIESAVLCRKEHGKPAIVSEDHWLKALKLASPQLSLLNEGEAGGR
;
A
#
# COMPACT_ATOMS: atom_id res chain seq x y z
N MET A 1 35.14 -9.33 51.90
CA MET A 1 33.82 -8.69 52.16
C MET A 1 32.83 -9.77 52.64
N THR A 2 31.75 -9.48 53.38
CA THR A 2 30.71 -10.50 53.70
C THR A 2 29.79 -10.71 52.49
N LEU A 3 29.12 -11.86 52.36
CA LEU A 3 28.24 -12.15 51.23
C LEU A 3 27.08 -11.14 51.09
N ASP A 4 26.48 -10.70 52.21
CA ASP A 4 25.41 -9.70 52.21
C ASP A 4 25.91 -8.31 51.75
N ALA A 5 27.12 -7.92 52.18
CA ALA A 5 27.75 -6.69 51.70
C ALA A 5 28.16 -6.80 50.22
N ALA A 6 28.59 -7.99 49.77
CA ALA A 6 28.90 -8.28 48.37
C ALA A 6 27.65 -8.23 47.48
N GLN A 7 26.52 -8.76 47.93
CA GLN A 7 25.23 -8.68 47.24
C GLN A 7 24.76 -7.23 47.07
N LYS A 8 24.83 -6.42 48.15
CA LYS A 8 24.47 -5.00 48.08
C LYS A 8 25.38 -4.24 47.12
N LYS A 9 26.70 -4.46 47.21
CA LYS A 9 27.68 -3.82 46.32
C LYS A 9 27.50 -4.25 44.86
N HIS A 10 27.21 -5.52 44.61
CA HIS A 10 26.93 -6.06 43.27
C HIS A 10 25.68 -5.41 42.67
N ALA A 11 24.58 -5.33 43.44
CA ALA A 11 23.36 -4.67 43.00
C ALA A 11 23.59 -3.17 42.70
N THR A 12 24.37 -2.47 43.54
CA THR A 12 24.73 -1.06 43.31
C THR A 12 25.56 -0.89 42.03
N LEU A 13 26.63 -1.66 41.86
CA LEU A 13 27.49 -1.58 40.67
C LEU A 13 26.72 -1.92 39.39
N ALA A 14 25.89 -2.97 39.43
CA ALA A 14 25.06 -3.35 38.29
C ALA A 14 24.03 -2.25 37.95
N ALA A 15 23.41 -1.61 38.95
CA ALA A 15 22.49 -0.51 38.73
C ALA A 15 23.18 0.74 38.16
N GLU A 16 24.37 1.08 38.69
CA GLU A 16 25.18 2.21 38.23
C GLU A 16 25.64 2.03 36.78
N ILE A 17 26.15 0.84 36.42
CA ILE A 17 26.50 0.50 35.03
C ILE A 17 25.29 0.59 34.11
N ARG A 18 24.12 0.06 34.53
CA ARG A 18 22.87 0.16 33.74
C ARG A 18 22.43 1.61 33.55
N GLN A 19 22.59 2.45 34.58
CA GLN A 19 22.29 3.88 34.49
C GLN A 19 23.20 4.59 33.49
N HIS A 20 24.50 4.27 33.48
CA HIS A 20 25.44 4.82 32.50
C HIS A 20 25.18 4.31 31.08
N ASP A 21 24.84 3.01 30.92
CA ASP A 21 24.38 2.47 29.64
C ASP A 21 23.14 3.24 29.14
N GLN A 22 22.19 3.53 30.02
CA GLN A 22 20.99 4.31 29.68
C GLN A 22 21.34 5.74 29.27
N ALA A 23 22.18 6.44 30.04
CA ALA A 23 22.61 7.79 29.71
C ALA A 23 23.32 7.85 28.34
N TYR A 24 24.18 6.88 28.06
CA TYR A 24 24.92 6.80 26.81
C TYR A 24 24.02 6.43 25.61
N TYR A 25 23.32 5.28 25.67
CA TYR A 25 22.61 4.72 24.53
C TYR A 25 21.20 5.27 24.34
N VAL A 26 20.49 5.58 25.42
CA VAL A 26 19.09 6.08 25.37
C VAL A 26 19.07 7.60 25.33
N VAL A 27 19.69 8.25 26.32
CA VAL A 27 19.70 9.73 26.41
C VAL A 27 20.66 10.33 25.38
N GLY A 28 21.75 9.64 25.06
CA GLY A 28 22.76 10.13 24.12
C GLY A 28 23.77 11.10 24.73
N LYS A 29 23.91 11.09 26.05
CA LYS A 29 24.85 11.93 26.79
C LYS A 29 25.60 11.06 27.79
N ALA A 30 26.89 10.86 27.55
CA ALA A 30 27.75 10.18 28.50
C ALA A 30 27.92 11.04 29.76
N ASP A 31 27.59 10.49 30.93
CA ASP A 31 27.76 11.17 32.22
C ASP A 31 29.18 10.96 32.80
N ILE A 32 29.89 9.95 32.32
CA ILE A 32 31.25 9.59 32.74
C ILE A 32 32.12 9.27 31.52
N THR A 33 33.43 9.29 31.70
CA THR A 33 34.41 8.91 30.66
C THR A 33 34.45 7.40 30.45
N ASP A 34 34.91 6.96 29.26
CA ASP A 34 35.08 5.53 28.96
C ASP A 34 36.00 4.82 29.99
N TYR A 35 37.03 5.51 30.49
CA TYR A 35 37.93 4.98 31.52
C TYR A 35 37.24 4.73 32.86
N GLU A 36 36.36 5.65 33.28
CA GLU A 36 35.58 5.51 34.51
C GLU A 36 34.56 4.37 34.39
N TYR A 37 33.91 4.26 33.23
CA TYR A 37 32.99 3.15 32.94
C TYR A 37 33.70 1.80 33.00
N ASP A 38 34.85 1.67 32.33
CA ASP A 38 35.64 0.44 32.33
C ASP A 38 36.13 0.08 33.74
N THR A 39 36.39 1.09 34.58
CA THR A 39 36.73 0.88 35.99
C THR A 39 35.57 0.28 36.78
N LEU A 40 34.35 0.83 36.63
CA LEU A 40 33.14 0.29 37.27
C LEU A 40 32.86 -1.15 36.79
N PHE A 41 32.98 -1.39 35.49
CA PHE A 41 32.76 -2.70 34.89
C PHE A 41 33.78 -3.73 35.40
N LYS A 42 35.05 -3.33 35.51
CA LYS A 42 36.11 -4.17 36.10
C LYS A 42 35.85 -4.48 37.57
N GLN A 43 35.36 -3.51 38.35
CA GLN A 43 34.98 -3.74 39.75
C GLN A 43 33.84 -4.76 39.88
N LEU A 44 32.84 -4.71 38.99
CA LEU A 44 31.78 -5.72 38.93
C LEU A 44 32.33 -7.11 38.61
N GLN A 45 33.21 -7.22 37.61
CA GLN A 45 33.84 -8.49 37.23
C GLN A 45 34.72 -9.09 38.33
N ASP A 46 35.53 -8.27 38.99
CA ASP A 46 36.38 -8.70 40.09
C ASP A 46 35.53 -9.16 41.29
N LEU A 47 34.40 -8.48 41.55
CA LEU A 47 33.45 -8.86 42.59
C LEU A 47 32.77 -10.21 42.31
N GLU A 48 32.35 -10.45 41.07
CA GLU A 48 31.78 -11.73 40.65
C GLU A 48 32.81 -12.87 40.61
N ARG A 49 34.08 -12.55 40.36
CA ARG A 49 35.17 -13.52 40.46
C ARG A 49 35.42 -13.94 41.92
N GLU A 50 35.32 -13.00 42.86
CA GLU A 50 35.45 -13.26 44.30
C GLU A 50 34.22 -13.98 44.88
N PHE A 51 33.02 -13.69 44.36
CA PHE A 51 31.76 -14.33 44.77
C PHE A 51 30.96 -14.89 43.58
N PRO A 52 31.31 -16.09 43.07
CA PRO A 52 30.67 -16.67 41.88
C PRO A 52 29.16 -16.87 42.00
N GLN A 53 28.63 -17.04 43.22
CA GLN A 53 27.19 -17.14 43.49
C GLN A 53 26.39 -15.85 43.20
N LEU A 54 27.06 -14.73 42.93
CA LEU A 54 26.41 -13.46 42.56
C LEU A 54 26.19 -13.33 41.06
N ILE A 55 26.73 -14.24 40.25
CA ILE A 55 26.58 -14.20 38.80
C ILE A 55 25.13 -14.54 38.44
N THR A 56 24.41 -13.56 37.91
CA THR A 56 23.06 -13.73 37.36
C THR A 56 23.08 -13.62 35.83
N PRO A 57 22.20 -14.32 35.10
CA PRO A 57 22.09 -14.18 33.64
C PRO A 57 21.83 -12.75 33.15
N GLU A 58 21.33 -11.87 34.01
CA GLU A 58 21.01 -10.47 33.73
C GLU A 58 22.09 -9.48 34.19
N SER A 59 23.20 -9.97 34.76
CA SER A 59 24.33 -9.11 35.14
C SER A 59 25.00 -8.49 33.90
N PRO A 60 25.38 -7.19 33.94
CA PRO A 60 26.09 -6.53 32.83
C PRO A 60 27.35 -7.28 32.35
N SER A 61 28.00 -8.03 33.24
CA SER A 61 29.21 -8.82 32.93
C SER A 61 28.94 -10.05 32.05
N GLN A 62 27.70 -10.57 32.05
CA GLN A 62 27.33 -11.80 31.35
C GLN A 62 26.93 -11.57 29.89
N ARG A 63 27.07 -10.33 29.39
CA ARG A 63 26.82 -9.99 27.98
C ARG A 63 27.74 -10.72 27.00
N VAL A 64 28.91 -11.18 27.44
CA VAL A 64 29.90 -11.91 26.61
C VAL A 64 30.17 -13.28 27.23
N GLY A 65 29.22 -14.20 27.07
CA GLY A 65 29.30 -15.57 27.55
C GLY A 65 28.47 -16.52 26.68
N GLY A 66 29.11 -17.57 26.17
CA GLY A 66 28.47 -18.58 25.31
C GLY A 66 29.48 -19.31 24.42
N ALA A 67 29.27 -20.60 24.21
CA ALA A 67 29.99 -21.33 23.16
C ALA A 67 29.49 -20.87 21.78
N PRO A 68 30.32 -20.90 20.72
CA PRO A 68 29.86 -20.65 19.36
C PRO A 68 28.68 -21.55 19.02
N ALA A 69 27.64 -20.98 18.41
CA ALA A 69 26.48 -21.74 17.98
C ALA A 69 26.84 -22.62 16.76
N GLU A 70 26.24 -23.80 16.64
CA GLU A 70 26.38 -24.65 15.43
C GLU A 70 25.58 -24.12 14.22
N GLY A 71 24.58 -23.26 14.50
CA GLY A 71 23.68 -22.65 13.53
C GLY A 71 22.60 -21.82 14.22
N PHE A 72 21.76 -21.15 13.43
CA PHE A 72 20.64 -20.36 13.96
C PHE A 72 19.33 -21.16 13.88
N ALA A 73 18.61 -21.26 14.99
CA ALA A 73 17.27 -21.83 15.00
C ALA A 73 16.28 -20.91 14.27
N ARG A 74 15.26 -21.49 13.64
CA ARG A 74 14.19 -20.73 12.97
C ARG A 74 13.03 -20.54 13.93
N VAL A 75 12.61 -19.30 14.14
CA VAL A 75 11.54 -18.94 15.08
C VAL A 75 10.43 -18.19 14.35
N ARG A 76 9.19 -18.61 14.59
CA ARG A 76 8.00 -17.95 14.07
C ARG A 76 7.68 -16.72 14.92
N HIS A 77 7.46 -15.58 14.27
CA HIS A 77 6.99 -14.37 14.96
C HIS A 77 5.56 -14.56 15.44
N LEU A 78 5.25 -14.08 16.66
CA LEU A 78 3.90 -14.16 17.23
C LEU A 78 2.90 -13.32 16.43
N GLN A 79 3.35 -12.14 15.99
CA GLN A 79 2.69 -11.33 14.97
C GLN A 79 3.63 -11.16 13.77
N PRO A 80 3.15 -11.19 12.52
CA PRO A 80 4.02 -10.97 11.37
C PRO A 80 4.76 -9.62 11.42
N MET A 81 6.03 -9.62 11.01
CA MET A 81 6.80 -8.40 10.74
C MET A 81 6.66 -8.03 9.26
N LEU A 82 5.78 -7.07 8.98
CA LEU A 82 5.48 -6.64 7.62
C LEU A 82 6.53 -5.66 7.06
N SER A 83 6.55 -5.50 5.74
CA SER A 83 7.26 -4.40 5.09
C SER A 83 6.42 -3.13 5.18
N LEU A 84 6.98 -2.00 4.80
CA LEU A 84 6.23 -0.77 4.58
C LEU A 84 6.03 -0.56 3.09
N GLU A 85 4.89 0.03 2.73
CA GLU A 85 4.63 0.54 1.39
C GLU A 85 5.39 1.85 1.20
N LYS A 86 5.88 2.08 -0.01
CA LYS A 86 6.63 3.29 -0.37
C LYS A 86 5.78 4.16 -1.27
N VAL A 87 5.92 5.48 -1.12
CA VAL A 87 5.47 6.44 -2.11
C VAL A 87 6.27 6.25 -3.40
N GLU A 88 5.57 6.28 -4.54
CA GLU A 88 6.21 6.32 -5.84
C GLU A 88 6.62 7.75 -6.18
N GLY A 89 7.86 7.93 -6.62
CA GLY A 89 8.39 9.24 -7.00
C GLY A 89 7.68 9.77 -8.23
N ALA A 90 7.34 11.06 -8.23
CA ALA A 90 6.74 11.72 -9.38
C ALA A 90 7.68 11.66 -10.59
N GLU A 91 7.12 11.38 -11.77
CA GLU A 91 7.88 11.35 -13.03
C GLU A 91 8.18 12.75 -13.58
N GLN A 92 7.43 13.76 -13.11
CA GLN A 92 7.50 15.15 -13.57
C GLN A 92 8.07 16.08 -12.48
N PRO A 93 8.79 17.15 -12.86
CA PRO A 93 9.07 17.55 -14.23
C PRO A 93 10.12 16.66 -14.91
N THR A 94 9.99 16.48 -16.22
CA THR A 94 11.02 15.82 -17.03
C THR A 94 12.23 16.74 -17.22
N LYS A 95 13.33 16.19 -17.73
CA LYS A 95 14.53 16.97 -18.10
C LYS A 95 14.23 18.06 -19.15
N ASP A 96 13.25 17.84 -20.01
CA ASP A 96 12.89 18.82 -21.04
C ASP A 96 12.11 20.00 -20.45
N GLU A 97 11.37 19.77 -19.36
CA GLU A 97 10.61 20.80 -18.64
C GLU A 97 11.48 21.58 -17.64
N GLU A 98 12.37 20.89 -16.91
CA GLU A 98 13.38 21.51 -16.04
C GLU A 98 14.76 20.88 -16.32
N PRO A 99 15.59 21.54 -17.14
CA PRO A 99 16.93 21.04 -17.48
C PRO A 99 17.88 20.96 -16.29
N ASP A 100 17.74 21.87 -15.31
CA ASP A 100 18.59 21.91 -14.12
C ASP A 100 18.27 20.71 -13.22
N ARG A 101 19.27 19.86 -12.98
CA ARG A 101 19.08 18.61 -12.25
C ARG A 101 18.63 18.83 -10.81
N ASP A 102 19.17 19.83 -10.13
CA ASP A 102 18.90 20.05 -8.71
C ASP A 102 17.52 20.65 -8.53
N LYS A 103 17.14 21.62 -9.38
CA LYS A 103 15.77 22.15 -9.41
C LYS A 103 14.75 21.08 -9.80
N ARG A 104 15.05 20.26 -10.81
CA ARG A 104 14.18 19.14 -11.22
C ARG A 104 13.97 18.16 -10.09
N ASN A 105 15.02 17.74 -9.40
CA ASN A 105 14.91 16.81 -8.26
C ASN A 105 14.05 17.39 -7.13
N ARG A 106 14.16 18.69 -6.83
CA ARG A 106 13.34 19.37 -5.83
C ARG A 106 11.87 19.43 -6.24
N LEU A 107 11.59 19.79 -7.50
CA LEU A 107 10.22 19.83 -8.03
C LEU A 107 9.60 18.43 -8.10
N GLN A 108 10.37 17.41 -8.49
CA GLN A 108 9.93 16.02 -8.46
C GLN A 108 9.59 15.58 -7.04
N ASP A 109 10.40 15.95 -6.05
CA ASP A 109 10.12 15.66 -4.65
C ASP A 109 8.84 16.35 -4.17
N GLU A 110 8.67 17.65 -4.46
CA GLU A 110 7.45 18.40 -4.14
C GLU A 110 6.21 17.79 -4.77
N ASN A 111 6.29 17.36 -6.03
CA ASN A 111 5.20 16.65 -6.71
C ASN A 111 4.93 15.27 -6.08
N THR A 112 5.96 14.60 -5.59
CA THR A 112 5.84 13.30 -4.89
C THR A 112 5.05 13.45 -3.59
N LEU A 113 5.13 14.60 -2.91
CA LEU A 113 4.38 14.86 -1.67
C LEU A 113 2.85 14.84 -1.87
N ALA A 114 2.34 15.04 -3.09
CA ALA A 114 0.90 14.90 -3.39
C ALA A 114 0.38 13.47 -3.13
N ALA A 115 1.26 12.46 -3.16
CA ALA A 115 0.91 11.09 -2.79
C ALA A 115 0.64 10.96 -1.28
N LEU A 116 1.30 11.77 -0.43
CA LEU A 116 1.01 11.80 1.01
C LEU A 116 -0.37 12.43 1.29
N GLU A 117 -0.78 13.43 0.49
CA GLU A 117 -2.14 13.97 0.54
C GLU A 117 -3.18 12.92 0.14
N SER A 118 -2.91 12.17 -0.94
CA SER A 118 -3.77 11.07 -1.40
C SER A 118 -3.89 9.96 -0.36
N PHE A 119 -2.79 9.63 0.31
CA PHE A 119 -2.76 8.73 1.46
C PHE A 119 -3.66 9.26 2.58
N ASN A 120 -3.50 10.53 2.97
CA ASN A 120 -4.35 11.15 3.99
C ASN A 120 -5.84 11.13 3.62
N THR A 121 -6.21 11.43 2.38
CA THR A 121 -7.61 11.34 1.92
C THR A 121 -8.17 9.94 2.10
N THR A 122 -7.36 8.92 1.82
CA THR A 122 -7.75 7.51 1.98
C THR A 122 -7.95 7.16 3.46
N ILE A 123 -7.02 7.55 4.34
CA ILE A 123 -7.11 7.31 5.79
C ILE A 123 -8.32 8.04 6.39
N CYS A 124 -8.50 9.33 6.10
CA CYS A 124 -9.64 10.11 6.59
C CYS A 124 -10.98 9.48 6.17
N LYS A 125 -11.08 8.99 4.92
CA LYS A 125 -12.26 8.29 4.43
C LYS A 125 -12.50 6.97 5.17
N GLN A 126 -11.46 6.19 5.42
CA GLN A 126 -11.56 4.92 6.15
C GLN A 126 -11.98 5.11 7.61
N LEU A 127 -11.51 6.19 8.25
CA LEU A 127 -11.84 6.52 9.64
C LEU A 127 -13.13 7.34 9.80
N GLY A 128 -13.72 7.82 8.69
CA GLY A 128 -14.96 8.61 8.71
C GLY A 128 -14.81 9.99 9.35
N ARG A 129 -13.60 10.57 9.34
CA ARG A 129 -13.32 11.88 9.97
C ARG A 129 -12.39 12.73 9.12
N PRO A 130 -12.49 14.07 9.17
CA PRO A 130 -11.72 14.96 8.30
C PRO A 130 -10.24 15.09 8.67
N HIS A 131 -9.88 14.77 9.92
CA HIS A 131 -8.53 14.97 10.45
C HIS A 131 -8.01 13.73 11.18
N VAL A 132 -6.70 13.50 11.08
CA VAL A 132 -6.00 12.35 11.66
C VAL A 132 -4.61 12.81 12.07
N ASP A 133 -4.22 12.45 13.29
CA ASP A 133 -2.86 12.70 13.79
C ASP A 133 -1.90 11.66 13.21
N TYR A 134 -0.73 12.14 12.78
CA TYR A 134 0.35 11.32 12.25
C TYR A 134 1.60 11.40 13.12
N MET A 135 2.29 10.28 13.24
CA MET A 135 3.66 10.18 13.71
C MET A 135 4.60 10.11 12.50
N MET A 136 5.60 10.98 12.48
CA MET A 136 6.66 10.95 11.47
C MET A 136 7.99 10.59 12.12
N GLU A 137 8.67 9.59 11.55
CA GLU A 137 9.91 9.03 12.08
C GLU A 137 10.96 8.85 10.97
N PRO A 138 12.26 9.06 11.25
CA PRO A 138 13.34 8.64 10.38
C PRO A 138 13.27 7.14 10.08
N LYS A 139 13.51 6.77 8.81
CA LYS A 139 13.62 5.37 8.41
C LYS A 139 15.08 4.95 8.46
N VAL A 140 15.45 4.29 9.54
CA VAL A 140 16.81 3.79 9.80
C VAL A 140 17.19 2.74 8.75
N ASP A 141 18.38 2.87 8.16
CA ASP A 141 18.89 1.90 7.19
C ASP A 141 19.76 0.83 7.87
N GLY A 142 19.09 -0.19 8.42
CA GLY A 142 19.75 -1.25 9.16
C GLY A 142 19.16 -2.64 8.92
N VAL A 143 19.14 -3.42 9.99
CA VAL A 143 18.60 -4.78 10.02
C VAL A 143 17.47 -4.84 11.03
N SER A 144 16.25 -5.10 10.56
CA SER A 144 15.10 -5.21 11.45
C SER A 144 15.23 -6.41 12.39
N ILE A 145 15.03 -6.15 13.67
CA ILE A 145 15.09 -7.11 14.78
C ILE A 145 13.79 -7.05 15.60
N SER A 146 13.45 -8.17 16.22
CA SER A 146 12.41 -8.27 17.24
C SER A 146 13.02 -8.82 18.52
N VAL A 147 12.73 -8.21 19.67
CA VAL A 147 13.24 -8.62 20.98
C VAL A 147 12.06 -8.81 21.92
N HIS A 148 11.96 -10.00 22.50
CA HIS A 148 10.89 -10.34 23.44
C HIS A 148 11.45 -10.25 24.86
N TYR A 149 10.74 -9.50 25.69
CA TYR A 149 10.94 -9.49 27.13
C TYR A 149 9.82 -10.27 27.79
N ARG A 150 10.17 -11.22 28.66
CA ARG A 150 9.20 -11.93 29.51
C ARG A 150 9.46 -11.57 30.96
N HIS A 151 8.44 -11.09 31.65
CA HIS A 151 8.59 -10.53 33.01
C HIS A 151 9.77 -9.55 33.10
N GLY A 152 9.91 -8.70 32.06
CA GLY A 152 10.92 -7.64 32.00
C GLY A 152 12.32 -8.11 31.61
N LYS A 153 12.56 -9.41 31.43
CA LYS A 153 13.87 -9.96 31.08
C LYS A 153 13.94 -10.37 29.62
N LEU A 154 15.05 -10.07 28.95
CA LEU A 154 15.27 -10.44 27.55
C LEU A 154 15.23 -11.97 27.46
N ALA A 155 14.23 -12.48 26.74
CA ALA A 155 13.96 -13.90 26.59
C ALA A 155 14.36 -14.41 25.20
N LEU A 156 14.11 -13.62 24.16
CA LEU A 156 14.30 -14.03 22.77
C LEU A 156 14.64 -12.82 21.89
N GLY A 157 15.56 -13.01 20.94
CA GLY A 157 15.92 -12.04 19.93
C GLY A 157 15.87 -12.67 18.55
N VAL A 158 15.13 -12.09 17.61
CA VAL A 158 14.85 -12.69 16.30
C VAL A 158 15.07 -11.69 15.17
N THR A 159 15.67 -12.14 14.07
CA THR A 159 15.70 -11.35 12.82
C THR A 159 14.34 -11.33 12.13
N ARG A 160 14.09 -10.37 11.23
CA ARG A 160 12.83 -10.37 10.44
C ARG A 160 12.62 -11.65 9.61
N GLY A 161 13.68 -12.14 8.96
CA GLY A 161 13.58 -13.23 7.98
C GLY A 161 12.60 -12.90 6.83
N ASP A 162 11.62 -13.77 6.60
CA ASP A 162 10.57 -13.58 5.59
C ASP A 162 9.35 -12.79 6.10
N GLY A 163 9.41 -12.29 7.35
CA GLY A 163 8.33 -11.59 8.02
C GLY A 163 7.44 -12.49 8.86
N ALA A 164 7.36 -13.79 8.56
CA ALA A 164 6.65 -14.76 9.38
C ALA A 164 7.61 -15.58 10.26
N VAL A 165 8.79 -15.90 9.73
CA VAL A 165 9.82 -16.71 10.39
C VAL A 165 11.19 -16.05 10.25
N GLY A 166 11.85 -15.85 11.37
CA GLY A 166 13.20 -15.31 11.50
C GLY A 166 14.21 -16.31 12.05
N ASP A 167 15.46 -15.87 12.09
CA ASP A 167 16.57 -16.58 12.76
C ASP A 167 16.68 -16.09 14.21
N ASP A 168 16.79 -17.01 15.17
CA ASP A 168 17.10 -16.74 16.58
C ASP A 168 18.54 -16.24 16.70
N ILE A 169 18.69 -14.98 17.09
CA ILE A 169 19.96 -14.29 17.31
C ILE A 169 20.06 -13.78 18.75
N THR A 170 19.40 -14.45 19.70
CA THR A 170 19.33 -14.03 21.11
C THR A 170 20.72 -13.85 21.71
N ALA A 171 21.62 -14.81 21.51
CA ALA A 171 22.98 -14.74 22.02
C ALA A 171 23.74 -13.51 21.48
N ASN A 172 23.52 -13.18 20.20
CA ASN A 172 24.17 -12.04 19.55
C ASN A 172 23.58 -10.70 20.02
N LEU A 173 22.26 -10.61 20.21
CA LEU A 173 21.63 -9.38 20.71
C LEU A 173 21.95 -9.09 22.19
N ARG A 174 22.20 -10.13 23.01
CA ARG A 174 22.68 -9.93 24.39
C ARG A 174 24.02 -9.20 24.45
N THR A 175 24.85 -9.31 23.41
CA THR A 175 26.16 -8.62 23.36
C THR A 175 26.03 -7.14 22.98
N VAL A 176 24.89 -6.71 22.43
CA VAL A 176 24.66 -5.32 22.01
C VAL A 176 24.34 -4.49 23.25
N ARG A 177 25.29 -3.65 23.68
CA ARG A 177 25.18 -2.89 24.95
C ARG A 177 23.91 -2.03 25.04
N GLY A 178 23.53 -1.38 23.93
CA GLY A 178 22.30 -0.58 23.88
C GLY A 178 20.99 -1.36 24.07
N ILE A 179 20.99 -2.69 24.01
CA ILE A 179 19.81 -3.51 24.31
C ILE A 179 19.89 -3.93 25.79
N PRO A 180 18.95 -3.51 26.65
CA PRO A 180 18.95 -3.91 28.05
C PRO A 180 18.65 -5.41 28.19
N LEU A 181 19.34 -6.10 29.12
CA LEU A 181 18.99 -7.49 29.46
C LEU A 181 17.73 -7.58 30.34
N GLU A 182 17.42 -6.48 31.04
CA GLU A 182 16.30 -6.32 31.94
C GLU A 182 15.75 -4.90 31.79
N LEU A 183 14.44 -4.77 31.61
CA LEU A 183 13.74 -3.50 31.45
C LEU A 183 13.66 -2.76 32.79
N ASN A 184 13.72 -1.43 32.74
CA ASN A 184 13.57 -0.58 33.91
C ASN A 184 12.08 -0.44 34.31
N LEU A 185 11.50 -1.52 34.84
CA LEU A 185 10.08 -1.61 35.21
C LEU A 185 9.92 -2.21 36.60
N LYS A 186 9.10 -1.56 37.44
CA LYS A 186 8.74 -2.11 38.77
C LYS A 186 7.80 -3.31 38.67
N ASN A 187 6.83 -3.24 37.75
CA ASN A 187 5.84 -4.27 37.49
C ASN A 187 5.91 -4.66 36.01
N PRO A 188 6.82 -5.56 35.63
CA PRO A 188 7.00 -5.89 34.22
C PRO A 188 5.83 -6.71 33.66
N PRO A 189 5.45 -6.49 32.38
CA PRO A 189 4.42 -7.29 31.72
C PRO A 189 4.85 -8.76 31.54
N GLU A 190 3.88 -9.63 31.32
CA GLU A 190 4.13 -11.05 31.02
C GLU A 190 4.93 -11.20 29.72
N LEU A 191 4.54 -10.43 28.70
CA LEU A 191 5.23 -10.37 27.43
C LEU A 191 5.25 -8.94 26.88
N LEU A 192 6.42 -8.48 26.44
CA LEU A 192 6.58 -7.29 25.62
C LEU A 192 7.51 -7.62 24.45
N GLU A 193 6.95 -7.70 23.24
CA GLU A 193 7.72 -7.73 22.00
C GLU A 193 8.02 -6.31 21.53
N VAL A 194 9.30 -5.93 21.45
CA VAL A 194 9.74 -4.66 20.89
C VAL A 194 10.45 -4.87 19.55
N ARG A 195 10.15 -4.00 18.59
CA ARG A 195 10.65 -4.07 17.21
C ARG A 195 11.48 -2.85 16.90
N GLY A 196 12.60 -3.08 16.23
CA GLY A 196 13.58 -2.05 15.97
C GLY A 196 14.50 -2.38 14.82
N GLU A 197 15.46 -1.50 14.60
CA GLU A 197 16.54 -1.65 13.63
C GLU A 197 17.86 -1.77 14.41
N ALA A 198 18.63 -2.81 14.14
CA ALA A 198 20.05 -2.83 14.48
C ALA A 198 20.85 -2.12 13.39
N TYR A 199 21.87 -1.35 13.76
CA TYR A 199 22.70 -0.57 12.85
C TYR A 199 24.13 -0.40 13.39
N MET A 200 25.05 0.06 12.54
CA MET A 200 26.36 0.58 12.94
C MET A 200 26.38 2.08 12.66
N ALA A 201 26.79 2.89 13.63
CA ALA A 201 26.92 4.32 13.43
C ALA A 201 28.01 4.62 12.39
N ASN A 202 27.86 5.71 11.65
CA ASN A 202 28.74 6.01 10.50
C ASN A 202 30.22 6.11 10.94
N LYS A 203 30.48 6.83 12.03
CA LYS A 203 31.83 6.98 12.60
C LYS A 203 32.44 5.64 13.04
N ASP A 204 31.63 4.79 13.64
CA ASP A 204 32.09 3.49 14.16
C ASP A 204 32.34 2.50 13.02
N PHE A 205 31.52 2.56 11.97
CA PHE A 205 31.73 1.80 10.74
C PHE A 205 33.02 2.21 10.03
N ASP A 206 33.28 3.52 9.90
CA ASP A 206 34.50 4.04 9.31
C ASP A 206 35.74 3.61 10.10
N ALA A 207 35.67 3.68 11.44
CA ALA A 207 36.74 3.22 12.34
C ALA A 207 36.98 1.70 12.21
N LEU A 208 35.92 0.90 12.11
CA LEU A 208 36.03 -0.54 11.88
C LEU A 208 36.72 -0.84 10.54
N ASN A 209 36.32 -0.15 9.47
CA ASN A 209 36.93 -0.34 8.15
C ASN A 209 38.39 0.12 8.12
N ALA A 210 38.73 1.22 8.79
CA ALA A 210 40.12 1.66 8.94
C ALA A 210 40.97 0.60 9.67
N LYS A 211 40.43 -0.02 10.72
CA LYS A 211 41.08 -1.13 11.44
C LYS A 211 41.27 -2.37 10.56
N LEU A 212 40.26 -2.76 9.79
CA LEU A 212 40.35 -3.89 8.85
C LEU A 212 41.41 -3.62 7.76
N ALA A 213 41.40 -2.42 7.18
CA ALA A 213 42.37 -2.01 6.17
C ALA A 213 43.81 -2.02 6.73
N ALA A 214 44.01 -1.51 7.95
CA ALA A 214 45.31 -1.52 8.62
C ALA A 214 45.82 -2.95 8.91
N ALA A 215 44.91 -3.91 9.13
CA ALA A 215 45.22 -5.32 9.28
C ALA A 215 45.43 -6.06 7.95
N GLY A 216 45.28 -5.39 6.80
CA GLY A 216 45.34 -6.02 5.47
C GLY A 216 44.10 -6.87 5.14
N GLU A 217 43.03 -6.75 5.92
CA GLU A 217 41.77 -7.46 5.71
C GLU A 217 40.86 -6.69 4.74
N LYS A 218 39.93 -7.43 4.11
CA LYS A 218 38.95 -6.83 3.19
C LYS A 218 37.97 -5.96 3.97
N THR A 219 37.83 -4.70 3.56
CA THR A 219 36.85 -3.77 4.15
C THR A 219 35.41 -4.20 3.85
N LEU A 220 34.50 -3.77 4.71
CA LEU A 220 33.07 -4.02 4.60
C LEU A 220 32.42 -2.96 3.71
N PRO A 221 31.42 -3.32 2.89
CA PRO A 221 30.92 -2.45 1.82
C PRO A 221 30.03 -1.30 2.30
N ASN A 222 29.21 -1.52 3.33
CA ASN A 222 28.37 -0.51 3.98
C ASN A 222 27.98 -0.93 5.39
N ALA A 223 27.51 0.04 6.18
CA ALA A 223 27.10 -0.13 7.57
C ALA A 223 25.96 -1.17 7.72
N ARG A 224 24.97 -1.17 6.83
CA ARG A 224 23.85 -2.13 6.87
C ARG A 224 24.29 -3.58 6.72
N ASN A 225 25.10 -3.87 5.70
CA ASN A 225 25.63 -5.20 5.39
C ASN A 225 26.64 -5.64 6.46
N ALA A 226 27.45 -4.70 6.96
CA ALA A 226 28.33 -4.95 8.10
C ALA A 226 27.52 -5.35 9.34
N THR A 227 26.42 -4.65 9.62
CA THR A 227 25.51 -4.97 10.72
C THR A 227 24.89 -6.35 10.52
N ALA A 228 24.34 -6.64 9.34
CA ALA A 228 23.71 -7.93 9.01
C ALA A 228 24.69 -9.10 9.15
N GLY A 229 25.89 -8.95 8.58
CA GLY A 229 26.94 -9.96 8.68
C GLY A 229 27.44 -10.16 10.11
N THR A 230 27.43 -9.10 10.92
CA THR A 230 27.80 -9.15 12.34
C THR A 230 26.75 -9.89 13.16
N LEU A 231 25.48 -9.56 13.02
CA LEU A 231 24.41 -10.26 13.74
C LEU A 231 24.25 -11.73 13.36
N LYS A 232 24.82 -12.15 12.22
CA LYS A 232 24.84 -13.54 11.75
C LYS A 232 26.17 -14.26 12.00
N GLN A 233 27.00 -13.77 12.91
CA GLN A 233 28.16 -14.53 13.38
C GLN A 233 27.71 -15.63 14.36
N LEU A 234 28.28 -16.83 14.20
CA LEU A 234 28.00 -17.97 15.08
C LEU A 234 28.64 -17.80 16.47
N ASP A 235 29.75 -17.05 16.55
CA ASP A 235 30.39 -16.72 17.81
C ASP A 235 29.95 -15.31 18.28
N PRO A 236 29.18 -15.22 19.39
CA PRO A 236 28.78 -13.93 19.97
C PRO A 236 29.96 -13.04 20.37
N LYS A 237 31.14 -13.60 20.65
CA LYS A 237 32.34 -12.81 20.97
C LYS A 237 32.77 -11.93 19.81
N THR A 238 32.62 -12.41 18.57
CA THR A 238 32.87 -11.62 17.36
C THR A 238 31.87 -10.48 17.23
N VAL A 239 30.62 -10.71 17.64
CA VAL A 239 29.57 -9.67 17.66
C VAL A 239 29.90 -8.60 18.69
N ALA A 240 30.31 -9.00 19.90
CA ALA A 240 30.69 -8.08 20.98
C ALA A 240 31.87 -7.16 20.64
N GLN A 241 32.75 -7.57 19.72
CA GLN A 241 33.90 -6.77 19.26
C GLN A 241 33.53 -5.74 18.20
N ARG A 242 32.31 -5.78 17.66
CA ARG A 242 31.86 -4.89 16.59
C ARG A 242 30.84 -3.88 17.12
N PRO A 243 30.88 -2.63 16.64
CA PRO A 243 30.10 -1.54 17.22
C PRO A 243 28.65 -1.53 16.71
N VAL A 244 27.90 -2.60 17.00
CA VAL A 244 26.48 -2.68 16.68
C VAL A 244 25.68 -1.94 17.75
N SER A 245 24.72 -1.13 17.31
CA SER A 245 23.71 -0.45 18.12
C SER A 245 22.31 -0.85 17.65
N ALA A 246 21.29 -0.47 18.42
CA ALA A 246 19.89 -0.72 18.08
C ALA A 246 19.04 0.51 18.37
N VAL A 247 17.91 0.62 17.67
CA VAL A 247 16.88 1.62 17.91
C VAL A 247 15.49 1.01 17.72
N PHE A 248 14.61 1.19 18.70
CA PHE A 248 13.27 0.62 18.72
C PHE A 248 12.21 1.65 18.31
N TYR A 249 11.27 1.21 17.48
CA TYR A 249 10.27 2.09 16.84
C TYR A 249 8.84 1.52 16.81
N ALA A 250 8.64 0.30 17.28
CA ALA A 250 7.34 -0.37 17.29
C ALA A 250 7.29 -1.47 18.35
N VAL A 251 6.08 -1.99 18.58
CA VAL A 251 5.82 -3.19 19.39
C VAL A 251 5.13 -4.26 18.54
N GLY A 252 5.25 -5.52 18.96
CA GLY A 252 4.54 -6.67 18.40
C GLY A 252 3.52 -7.22 19.40
N ALA A 253 3.61 -8.52 19.69
CA ALA A 253 2.77 -9.14 20.71
C ALA A 253 3.09 -8.62 22.12
N CYS A 254 2.05 -8.20 22.84
CA CYS A 254 2.12 -7.69 24.20
C CYS A 254 1.07 -8.39 25.08
N GLU A 255 1.43 -8.76 26.30
CA GLU A 255 0.54 -9.37 27.30
C GLU A 255 0.74 -8.65 28.64
N GLY A 256 -0.34 -8.08 29.19
CA GLY A 256 -0.27 -7.29 30.43
C GLY A 256 0.25 -5.86 30.25
N ILE A 257 0.31 -5.36 29.01
CA ILE A 257 0.62 -3.96 28.68
C ILE A 257 -0.08 -3.56 27.38
N GLU A 258 -0.61 -2.34 27.35
CA GLU A 258 -1.26 -1.74 26.19
C GLU A 258 -0.77 -0.30 26.01
N PHE A 259 -0.85 0.21 24.78
CA PHE A 259 -0.45 1.58 24.43
C PHE A 259 -1.58 2.24 23.63
N GLY A 260 -1.91 3.50 23.90
CA GLY A 260 -2.94 4.22 23.15
C GLY A 260 -2.43 4.78 21.82
N SER A 261 -1.16 5.16 21.74
CA SER A 261 -0.57 5.73 20.52
C SER A 261 0.92 5.40 20.32
N HIS A 262 1.41 5.56 19.10
CA HIS A 262 2.83 5.41 18.78
C HIS A 262 3.70 6.41 19.56
N ALA A 263 3.24 7.66 19.75
CA ALA A 263 3.96 8.66 20.53
C ALA A 263 4.12 8.27 22.01
N GLU A 264 3.04 7.77 22.61
CA GLU A 264 3.06 7.24 23.97
C GLU A 264 3.98 6.03 24.08
N MET A 265 3.86 5.08 23.15
CA MET A 265 4.70 3.89 23.08
C MET A 265 6.19 4.26 23.00
N LEU A 266 6.62 5.16 22.10
CA LEU A 266 8.04 5.54 21.99
C LEU A 266 8.58 6.18 23.28
N LYS A 267 7.77 6.98 23.98
CA LYS A 267 8.14 7.56 25.28
C LYS A 267 8.28 6.46 26.33
N ALA A 268 7.30 5.57 26.43
CA ALA A 268 7.30 4.47 27.38
C ALA A 268 8.51 3.54 27.16
N LEU A 269 8.80 3.16 25.91
CA LEU A 269 9.98 2.33 25.59
C LEU A 269 11.29 2.99 26.04
N ALA A 270 11.43 4.32 25.87
CA ALA A 270 12.60 5.06 26.35
C ALA A 270 12.70 5.04 27.89
N GLU A 271 11.58 5.20 28.60
CA GLU A 271 11.51 5.11 30.06
C GLU A 271 11.88 3.70 30.57
N TYR A 272 11.57 2.66 29.79
CA TYR A 272 11.92 1.26 30.10
C TYR A 272 13.41 0.95 29.85
N GLY A 273 14.19 1.92 29.37
CA GLY A 273 15.62 1.79 29.10
C GLY A 273 15.95 1.29 27.69
N LEU A 274 14.99 1.29 26.76
CA LEU A 274 15.25 0.93 25.37
C LEU A 274 15.65 2.15 24.54
N PRO A 275 16.67 2.06 23.67
CA PRO A 275 17.05 3.15 22.79
C PRO A 275 15.96 3.36 21.74
N THR A 276 15.32 4.53 21.74
CA THR A 276 14.32 4.91 20.73
C THR A 276 14.85 6.00 19.81
N GLN A 277 14.09 6.32 18.76
CA GLN A 277 14.49 7.36 17.82
C GLN A 277 14.60 8.71 18.54
N LYS A 278 15.75 9.37 18.44
CA LYS A 278 15.97 10.69 19.07
C LYS A 278 15.16 11.81 18.42
N LYS A 279 14.79 11.63 17.15
CA LYS A 279 13.98 12.58 16.38
C LYS A 279 12.76 11.89 15.84
N TRP A 280 11.59 12.43 16.16
CA TRP A 280 10.29 12.07 15.62
C TRP A 280 9.35 13.26 15.84
N TRP A 281 8.28 13.32 15.07
CA TRP A 281 7.35 14.45 15.08
C TRP A 281 5.91 13.96 15.14
N LEU A 282 5.15 14.51 16.08
CA LEU A 282 3.71 14.34 16.12
C LEU A 282 3.07 15.49 15.34
N CYS A 283 2.36 15.16 14.27
CA CYS A 283 1.71 16.10 13.36
C CYS A 283 0.19 15.93 13.47
N LYS A 284 -0.54 17.04 13.64
CA LYS A 284 -2.01 17.01 13.82
C LYS A 284 -2.79 16.71 12.54
N ASP A 285 -2.17 16.98 11.40
CA ASP A 285 -2.75 16.75 10.08
C ASP A 285 -1.65 16.66 9.02
N ILE A 286 -2.07 16.41 7.78
CA ILE A 286 -1.16 16.32 6.63
C ILE A 286 -0.46 17.64 6.31
N ALA A 287 -1.08 18.79 6.59
CA ALA A 287 -0.46 20.09 6.33
C ALA A 287 0.73 20.31 7.27
N GLU A 288 0.62 19.88 8.52
CA GLU A 288 1.72 19.87 9.47
C GLU A 288 2.81 18.88 9.07
N VAL A 289 2.46 17.69 8.59
CA VAL A 289 3.44 16.73 8.03
C VAL A 289 4.28 17.39 6.94
N LEU A 290 3.64 18.05 5.97
CA LEU A 290 4.34 18.73 4.87
C LEU A 290 5.20 19.90 5.34
N ARG A 291 4.74 20.64 6.36
CA ARG A 291 5.51 21.74 6.97
C ARG A 291 6.75 21.22 7.69
N VAL A 292 6.61 20.18 8.50
CA VAL A 292 7.72 19.55 9.21
C VAL A 292 8.69 18.92 8.22
N TYR A 293 8.18 18.28 7.16
CA TYR A 293 8.99 17.73 6.08
C TYR A 293 9.93 18.79 5.48
N ARG A 294 9.37 19.89 5.00
CA ARG A 294 10.17 20.96 4.36
C ARG A 294 11.20 21.54 5.33
N LYS A 295 10.81 21.82 6.56
CA LYS A 295 11.64 22.56 7.52
C LYS A 295 12.67 21.70 8.25
N GLU A 296 12.27 20.54 8.75
CA GLU A 296 13.07 19.75 9.70
C GLU A 296 13.76 18.55 9.02
N ILE A 297 13.25 18.10 7.86
CA ILE A 297 13.76 16.91 7.16
C ILE A 297 14.72 17.32 6.05
N VAL A 298 14.21 17.99 5.02
CA VAL A 298 15.03 18.45 3.89
C VAL A 298 15.61 19.84 4.12
N ALA A 299 15.19 20.54 5.19
CA ALA A 299 15.66 21.87 5.57
C ALA A 299 15.66 22.89 4.43
N ASP A 300 14.55 22.98 3.70
CA ASP A 300 14.40 23.77 2.47
C ASP A 300 15.42 23.40 1.39
N TYR A 301 15.78 22.11 1.34
CA TYR A 301 16.80 21.51 0.48
C TYR A 301 18.22 22.04 0.71
N ASP A 302 18.52 22.43 1.94
CA ASP A 302 19.87 22.74 2.40
C ASP A 302 20.57 21.47 2.89
N GLU A 303 21.51 20.96 2.09
CA GLU A 303 22.21 19.69 2.37
C GLU A 303 22.98 19.71 3.69
N GLU A 304 23.48 20.87 4.15
CA GLU A 304 24.22 20.97 5.41
C GLU A 304 23.31 20.88 6.63
N ARG A 305 22.03 21.22 6.47
CA ARG A 305 21.01 21.18 7.51
C ARG A 305 20.05 20.00 7.37
N ASP A 306 20.21 19.16 6.36
CA ASP A 306 19.39 17.96 6.14
C ASP A 306 19.47 16.98 7.32
N LEU A 307 18.35 16.31 7.62
CA LEU A 307 18.25 15.36 8.72
C LEU A 307 19.30 14.24 8.64
N ARG A 308 19.69 13.80 7.45
CA ARG A 308 20.70 12.75 7.26
C ARG A 308 22.05 13.11 7.88
N LYS A 309 22.43 14.39 7.88
CA LYS A 309 23.69 14.86 8.48
C LYS A 309 23.61 15.03 9.99
N GLN A 310 22.41 15.04 10.55
CA GLN A 310 22.17 15.27 11.98
C GLN A 310 22.10 13.97 12.80
N LEU A 311 21.94 12.82 12.14
CA LEU A 311 21.83 11.52 12.79
C LEU A 311 23.17 10.77 12.76
N PRO A 312 23.49 9.96 13.78
CA PRO A 312 24.74 9.20 13.82
C PRO A 312 24.75 7.98 12.90
N TYR A 313 23.64 7.70 12.21
CA TYR A 313 23.43 6.53 11.37
C TYR A 313 22.73 6.93 10.07
N GLU A 314 22.88 6.07 9.05
CA GLU A 314 22.21 6.26 7.76
C GLU A 314 20.68 6.09 7.89
N ILE A 315 19.96 6.97 7.19
CA ILE A 315 18.51 6.87 6.98
C ILE A 315 18.22 6.86 5.47
N ASP A 316 17.25 6.06 5.05
CA ASP A 316 16.90 5.89 3.63
C ASP A 316 15.51 6.46 3.28
N GLY A 317 14.92 7.22 4.20
CA GLY A 317 13.63 7.88 4.04
C GLY A 317 12.98 8.24 5.37
N LEU A 318 11.67 8.45 5.33
CA LEU A 318 10.81 8.71 6.48
C LEU A 318 9.65 7.74 6.50
N VAL A 319 9.21 7.39 7.70
CA VAL A 319 7.99 6.62 7.93
C VAL A 319 6.93 7.57 8.47
N LEU A 320 5.78 7.64 7.80
CA LEU A 320 4.59 8.31 8.27
C LEU A 320 3.59 7.25 8.74
N LYS A 321 3.12 7.34 9.98
CA LYS A 321 2.19 6.39 10.61
C LYS A 321 0.99 7.16 11.17
N VAL A 322 -0.23 6.62 11.08
CA VAL A 322 -1.34 7.09 11.92
C VAL A 322 -0.96 6.91 13.38
N ASN A 323 -1.14 7.91 14.23
CA ASN A 323 -0.58 7.88 15.59
C ASN A 323 -1.35 6.95 16.55
N GLY A 324 -2.68 6.90 16.51
CA GLY A 324 -3.50 6.12 17.44
C GLY A 324 -3.61 4.64 17.08
N PHE A 325 -3.39 3.73 18.03
CA PHE A 325 -3.47 2.29 17.78
C PHE A 325 -4.90 1.82 17.47
N ASP A 326 -5.91 2.40 18.12
CA ASP A 326 -7.33 2.12 17.82
C ASP A 326 -7.70 2.47 16.39
N ASP A 327 -7.11 3.54 15.85
CA ASP A 327 -7.34 3.95 14.46
C ASP A 327 -6.57 3.04 13.51
N CYS A 328 -5.34 2.65 13.85
CA CYS A 328 -4.57 1.67 13.10
C CYS A 328 -5.32 0.34 12.94
N ALA A 329 -6.01 -0.13 13.98
CA ALA A 329 -6.79 -1.37 13.96
C ALA A 329 -8.02 -1.30 13.02
N LYS A 330 -8.58 -0.11 12.78
CA LYS A 330 -9.73 0.11 11.87
C LYS A 330 -9.31 0.20 10.41
N ILE A 331 -8.04 0.46 10.15
CA ILE A 331 -7.50 0.64 8.79
C ILE A 331 -7.16 -0.74 8.20
N PRO A 332 -7.75 -1.13 7.05
CA PRO A 332 -7.46 -2.41 6.42
C PRO A 332 -5.97 -2.56 6.05
N SER A 333 -5.39 -3.72 6.37
CA SER A 333 -4.01 -4.03 5.99
C SER A 333 -3.89 -4.40 4.51
N LYS A 334 -2.74 -4.08 3.90
CA LYS A 334 -2.39 -4.51 2.54
C LYS A 334 -1.66 -5.86 2.59
N THR A 335 -1.53 -6.54 1.45
CA THR A 335 -0.93 -7.89 1.36
C THR A 335 0.46 -8.02 1.98
N ARG A 336 1.28 -6.96 1.94
CA ARG A 336 2.67 -6.97 2.45
C ARG A 336 3.04 -5.79 3.35
N ALA A 337 2.06 -4.93 3.67
CA ALA A 337 2.29 -3.70 4.41
C ALA A 337 1.07 -3.31 5.25
N PRO A 338 1.27 -2.63 6.41
CA PRO A 338 0.17 -2.04 7.14
C PRO A 338 -0.50 -0.94 6.30
N GLY A 339 -1.83 -0.84 6.34
CA GLY A 339 -2.55 0.22 5.64
C GLY A 339 -2.39 1.60 6.30
N TYR A 340 -2.01 1.64 7.57
CA TYR A 340 -1.90 2.87 8.37
C TYR A 340 -0.53 3.55 8.31
N ALA A 341 0.43 3.00 7.55
CA ALA A 341 1.78 3.56 7.45
C ALA A 341 2.33 3.53 6.03
N ILE A 342 3.06 4.58 5.67
CA ILE A 342 3.68 4.74 4.35
C ILE A 342 5.09 5.33 4.49
N VAL A 343 5.97 5.00 3.55
CA VAL A 343 7.35 5.50 3.50
C VAL A 343 7.51 6.53 2.40
N HIS A 344 7.98 7.72 2.75
CA HIS A 344 8.45 8.71 1.77
C HIS A 344 9.97 8.68 1.71
N LYS A 345 10.52 8.60 0.50
CA LYS A 345 11.97 8.69 0.28
C LYS A 345 12.25 9.97 -0.50
N PRO A 346 12.85 10.99 0.12
CA PRO A 346 13.12 12.25 -0.56
C PRO A 346 13.92 12.03 -1.84
N ILE A 347 13.45 12.58 -2.96
CA ILE A 347 14.10 12.41 -4.27
C ILE A 347 15.56 12.89 -4.28
N PRO A 348 15.91 14.04 -3.65
CA PRO A 348 17.30 14.48 -3.56
C PRO A 348 18.21 13.53 -2.76
N TRP A 349 17.63 12.65 -1.93
CA TRP A 349 18.42 11.65 -1.17
C TRP A 349 18.78 10.43 -2.02
N ILE A 350 18.12 10.25 -3.16
CA ILE A 350 18.54 9.29 -4.16
C ILE A 350 19.78 9.91 -4.82
N THR A 351 20.97 9.35 -4.54
CA THR A 351 22.22 9.77 -5.16
C THR A 351 22.48 8.90 -6.39
N PRO A 352 22.17 9.37 -7.61
CA PRO A 352 22.69 8.72 -8.79
C PRO A 352 24.21 8.87 -8.82
N ALA A 353 24.90 7.86 -9.34
CA ALA A 353 26.32 7.97 -9.64
C ALA A 353 26.55 7.91 -11.15
N GLU A 354 27.55 8.66 -11.59
CA GLU A 354 28.05 8.61 -12.96
C GLU A 354 29.06 7.47 -13.07
N THR A 355 28.95 6.68 -14.13
CA THR A 355 29.93 5.63 -14.45
C THR A 355 30.00 5.42 -15.97
N ILE A 356 30.96 4.62 -16.43
CA ILE A 356 31.16 4.30 -17.83
C ILE A 356 30.50 2.96 -18.13
N LEU A 357 29.68 2.90 -19.17
CA LEU A 357 29.17 1.65 -19.73
C LEU A 357 30.29 0.98 -20.53
N ARG A 358 30.92 -0.06 -19.97
CA ARG A 358 32.04 -0.78 -20.58
C ARG A 358 31.59 -1.72 -21.68
N ASP A 359 30.52 -2.47 -21.41
CA ASP A 359 29.99 -3.46 -22.34
C ASP A 359 28.51 -3.75 -22.03
N ILE A 360 27.84 -4.50 -22.89
CA ILE A 360 26.50 -5.04 -22.64
C ILE A 360 26.55 -6.55 -22.80
N THR A 361 26.23 -7.29 -21.73
CA THR A 361 26.06 -8.75 -21.80
C THR A 361 24.60 -9.10 -21.97
N ILE A 362 24.32 -10.22 -22.64
CA ILE A 362 22.95 -10.73 -22.82
C ILE A 362 22.74 -11.95 -21.92
N GLN A 363 21.81 -11.83 -20.98
CA GLN A 363 21.37 -12.95 -20.16
C GLN A 363 20.16 -13.61 -20.80
N VAL A 364 20.14 -14.95 -20.81
CA VAL A 364 18.98 -15.72 -21.27
C VAL A 364 18.16 -16.14 -20.05
N GLY A 365 16.95 -15.62 -19.95
CA GLY A 365 16.01 -15.93 -18.87
C GLY A 365 15.44 -17.35 -18.97
N ARG A 366 14.67 -17.75 -17.95
CA ARG A 366 14.03 -19.07 -17.85
C ARG A 366 13.13 -19.39 -19.05
N THR A 367 12.36 -18.41 -19.52
CA THR A 367 11.47 -18.53 -20.67
C THR A 367 12.20 -18.32 -22.00
N GLY A 368 13.52 -18.08 -21.97
CA GLY A 368 14.31 -17.80 -23.16
C GLY A 368 14.38 -16.34 -23.54
N VAL A 369 13.75 -15.41 -22.80
CA VAL A 369 13.87 -13.97 -23.04
C VAL A 369 15.32 -13.52 -22.90
N LEU A 370 15.83 -12.78 -23.88
CA LEU A 370 17.17 -12.20 -23.88
C LEU A 370 17.12 -10.83 -23.21
N THR A 371 17.69 -10.73 -22.01
CA THR A 371 17.72 -9.51 -21.22
C THR A 371 19.11 -8.87 -21.30
N PRO A 372 19.23 -7.64 -21.83
CA PRO A 372 20.50 -6.92 -21.83
C PRO A 372 20.85 -6.40 -20.43
N VAL A 373 22.12 -6.55 -20.06
CA VAL A 373 22.69 -6.12 -18.78
C VAL A 373 23.90 -5.26 -19.06
N ALA A 374 23.91 -4.06 -18.50
CA ALA A 374 25.05 -3.16 -18.57
C ALA A 374 26.19 -3.68 -17.71
N GLU A 375 27.37 -3.84 -18.30
CA GLU A 375 28.64 -4.01 -17.59
C GLU A 375 29.27 -2.63 -17.43
N LEU A 376 29.44 -2.21 -16.18
CA LEU A 376 29.80 -0.85 -15.82
C LEU A 376 31.20 -0.81 -15.23
N GLU A 377 31.88 0.32 -15.41
CA GLU A 377 33.00 0.64 -14.55
C GLU A 377 32.52 0.62 -13.08
N PRO A 378 33.18 -0.11 -12.17
CA PRO A 378 32.72 -0.22 -10.79
C PRO A 378 32.55 1.15 -10.15
N VAL A 379 31.34 1.46 -9.69
CA VAL A 379 31.02 2.75 -9.07
C VAL A 379 30.27 2.54 -7.77
N PHE A 380 30.56 3.34 -6.75
CA PHE A 380 29.88 3.24 -5.46
C PHE A 380 28.54 3.98 -5.50
N VAL A 381 27.45 3.27 -5.22
CA VAL A 381 26.09 3.83 -5.14
C VAL A 381 25.41 3.34 -3.89
N GLN A 382 25.05 4.27 -3.00
CA GLN A 382 24.20 4.02 -1.82
C GLN A 382 24.64 2.75 -1.06
N GLY A 383 25.90 2.73 -0.63
CA GLY A 383 26.46 1.64 0.17
C GLY A 383 26.98 0.42 -0.60
N SER A 384 26.86 0.32 -1.93
CA SER A 384 27.46 -0.82 -2.63
C SER A 384 28.13 -0.43 -3.92
N THR A 385 29.23 -1.10 -4.22
CA THR A 385 29.87 -1.00 -5.53
C THR A 385 29.00 -1.71 -6.56
N ILE A 386 28.53 -0.96 -7.54
CA ILE A 386 27.75 -1.44 -8.67
C ILE A 386 28.69 -1.57 -9.88
N SER A 387 28.80 -2.79 -10.39
CA SER A 387 29.47 -3.09 -11.64
C SER A 387 28.49 -3.56 -12.73
N ARG A 388 27.23 -3.81 -12.38
CA ARG A 388 26.21 -4.29 -13.30
C ARG A 388 24.87 -3.62 -13.05
N ALA A 389 24.14 -3.28 -14.11
CA ALA A 389 22.80 -2.71 -14.03
C ALA A 389 21.88 -3.29 -15.10
N THR A 390 20.58 -3.41 -14.79
CA THR A 390 19.61 -3.83 -15.80
C THR A 390 19.41 -2.74 -16.86
N LEU A 391 19.28 -3.16 -18.12
CA LEU A 391 18.84 -2.31 -19.23
C LEU A 391 17.38 -2.62 -19.64
N HIS A 392 16.71 -3.50 -18.90
CA HIS A 392 15.34 -3.96 -19.11
C HIS A 392 15.13 -4.71 -20.44
N ASN A 393 15.15 -4.00 -21.58
CA ASN A 393 14.95 -4.58 -22.91
C ASN A 393 15.58 -3.68 -24.01
N GLU A 394 15.54 -4.14 -25.27
CA GLU A 394 16.09 -3.41 -26.41
C GLU A 394 15.38 -2.08 -26.66
N ASP A 395 14.06 -2.01 -26.45
CA ASP A 395 13.28 -0.78 -26.65
C ASP A 395 13.70 0.31 -25.66
N GLU A 396 14.01 -0.06 -24.42
CA GLU A 396 14.50 0.86 -23.40
C GLU A 396 15.91 1.39 -23.73
N ILE A 397 16.80 0.53 -24.24
CA ILE A 397 18.12 0.92 -24.76
C ILE A 397 17.94 1.97 -25.88
N ARG A 398 17.02 1.72 -26.81
CA ARG A 398 16.75 2.62 -27.94
C ARG A 398 16.10 3.92 -27.49
N ARG A 399 15.13 3.86 -26.57
CA ARG A 399 14.45 5.04 -25.97
C ARG A 399 15.44 5.98 -25.30
N LYS A 400 16.40 5.43 -24.55
CA LYS A 400 17.44 6.20 -23.86
C LYS A 400 18.67 6.51 -24.73
N ASP A 401 18.74 5.98 -25.95
CA ASP A 401 19.90 6.04 -26.87
C ASP A 401 21.20 5.63 -26.16
N ILE A 402 21.19 4.47 -25.49
CA ILE A 402 22.33 3.93 -24.74
C ILE A 402 23.34 3.30 -25.71
N ARG A 403 24.61 3.68 -25.59
CA ARG A 403 25.72 3.19 -26.43
C ARG A 403 26.87 2.69 -25.59
N ILE A 404 27.53 1.61 -26.04
CA ILE A 404 28.73 1.08 -25.37
C ILE A 404 29.81 2.17 -25.41
N GLY A 405 30.41 2.46 -24.25
CA GLY A 405 31.35 3.55 -24.03
C GLY A 405 30.72 4.83 -23.46
N ASP A 406 29.39 4.94 -23.40
CA ASP A 406 28.73 6.11 -22.83
C ASP A 406 29.06 6.31 -21.34
N THR A 407 29.12 7.59 -20.94
CA THR A 407 28.97 7.93 -19.52
C THR A 407 27.48 7.87 -19.17
N VAL A 408 27.12 6.97 -18.26
CA VAL A 408 25.75 6.74 -17.82
C VAL A 408 25.57 7.16 -16.37
N VAL A 409 24.38 7.64 -16.06
CA VAL A 409 23.94 7.88 -14.70
C VAL A 409 23.17 6.67 -14.23
N ILE A 410 23.59 6.06 -13.12
CA ILE A 410 22.92 4.90 -12.55
C ILE A 410 22.31 5.23 -11.19
N ARG A 411 21.24 4.53 -10.84
CA ARG A 411 20.62 4.58 -9.51
C ARG A 411 20.19 3.19 -9.08
N LYS A 412 19.88 3.02 -7.79
CA LYS A 412 19.15 1.83 -7.33
C LYS A 412 17.66 2.11 -7.33
N ALA A 413 16.93 1.53 -8.27
CA ALA A 413 15.46 1.52 -8.26
C ALA A 413 14.96 0.88 -6.95
N GLY A 414 14.09 1.61 -6.24
CA GLY A 414 13.63 1.19 -4.91
C GLY A 414 14.74 0.99 -3.88
N MET A 415 15.94 1.58 -4.09
CA MET A 415 17.14 1.43 -3.28
C MET A 415 17.78 0.02 -3.29
N VAL A 416 17.35 -0.88 -4.20
CA VAL A 416 17.87 -2.26 -4.27
C VAL A 416 18.42 -2.61 -5.64
N ILE A 417 17.67 -2.39 -6.72
CA ILE A 417 18.02 -2.91 -8.06
C ILE A 417 18.74 -1.82 -8.86
N PRO A 418 20.02 -2.00 -9.24
CA PRO A 418 20.72 -1.02 -10.05
C PRO A 418 20.16 -0.95 -11.47
N GLU A 419 19.84 0.26 -11.93
CA GLU A 419 19.38 0.54 -13.29
C GLU A 419 20.09 1.76 -13.88
N VAL A 420 20.18 1.79 -15.21
CA VAL A 420 20.63 2.98 -15.94
C VAL A 420 19.48 3.99 -16.01
N LEU A 421 19.66 5.13 -15.34
CA LEU A 421 18.69 6.22 -15.30
C LEU A 421 18.71 7.00 -16.62
N GLU A 422 19.88 7.51 -17.01
CA GLU A 422 20.05 8.28 -18.24
C GLU A 422 21.49 8.21 -18.77
N VAL A 423 21.67 8.69 -20.01
CA VAL A 423 22.98 8.84 -20.65
C VAL A 423 23.39 10.31 -20.63
N LEU A 424 24.63 10.59 -20.21
CA LEU A 424 25.23 11.92 -20.30
C LEU A 424 25.76 12.17 -21.71
N LYS A 425 24.87 12.55 -22.62
CA LYS A 425 25.18 12.79 -24.05
C LYS A 425 26.31 13.81 -24.27
N SER A 426 26.48 14.78 -23.37
CA SER A 426 27.56 15.77 -23.42
C SER A 426 28.96 15.17 -23.18
N LYS A 427 29.03 14.02 -22.50
CA LYS A 427 30.27 13.26 -22.23
C LYS A 427 30.39 12.03 -23.14
N ARG A 428 29.59 11.94 -24.21
CA ARG A 428 29.63 10.80 -25.13
C ARG A 428 30.95 10.81 -25.91
N PRO A 429 31.77 9.75 -25.81
CA PRO A 429 32.97 9.67 -26.62
C PRO A 429 32.61 9.42 -28.10
N ALA A 430 33.43 9.94 -29.02
CA ALA A 430 33.18 9.87 -30.46
C ALA A 430 33.12 8.42 -31.00
N ASN A 431 33.73 7.47 -30.29
CA ASN A 431 33.74 6.05 -30.63
C ASN A 431 32.62 5.23 -29.96
N ALA A 432 31.63 5.89 -29.32
CA ALA A 432 30.51 5.20 -28.69
C ALA A 432 29.69 4.40 -29.72
N LYS A 433 29.48 3.11 -29.45
CA LYS A 433 28.86 2.18 -30.40
C LYS A 433 27.38 1.98 -30.08
N GLY A 434 26.52 2.18 -31.08
CA GLY A 434 25.10 1.84 -30.98
C GLY A 434 24.92 0.34 -30.69
N PHE A 435 23.84 -0.01 -30.01
CA PHE A 435 23.53 -1.38 -29.63
C PHE A 435 22.24 -1.85 -30.32
N ASP A 436 22.34 -2.94 -31.08
CA ASP A 436 21.22 -3.69 -31.63
C ASP A 436 21.40 -5.14 -31.19
N LEU A 437 20.42 -5.67 -30.45
CA LEU A 437 20.57 -6.96 -29.78
C LEU A 437 20.73 -8.09 -30.80
N PHE A 438 19.94 -8.06 -31.87
CA PHE A 438 19.97 -9.10 -32.91
C PHE A 438 21.32 -9.14 -33.62
N GLN A 439 21.85 -7.99 -34.02
CA GLN A 439 23.18 -7.89 -34.65
C GLN A 439 24.29 -8.29 -33.67
N PHE A 440 24.20 -7.83 -32.41
CA PHE A 440 25.21 -8.12 -31.38
C PHE A 440 25.39 -9.63 -31.14
N VAL A 441 24.29 -10.39 -31.14
CA VAL A 441 24.33 -11.85 -30.96
C VAL A 441 24.35 -12.63 -32.29
N GLY A 442 24.45 -11.95 -33.43
CA GLY A 442 24.47 -12.56 -34.76
C GLY A 442 23.20 -13.37 -35.09
N GLY A 443 22.04 -12.93 -34.59
CA GLY A 443 20.75 -13.61 -34.76
C GLY A 443 20.65 -14.96 -34.04
N LYS A 444 21.57 -15.25 -33.12
CA LYS A 444 21.64 -16.52 -32.40
C LYS A 444 21.64 -16.31 -30.89
N CYS A 445 21.10 -17.29 -30.16
CA CYS A 445 21.12 -17.27 -28.71
C CYS A 445 22.56 -17.43 -28.21
N PRO A 446 23.07 -16.55 -27.33
CA PRO A 446 24.46 -16.63 -26.84
C PRO A 446 24.73 -17.86 -25.98
N ALA A 447 23.68 -18.49 -25.43
CA ALA A 447 23.81 -19.67 -24.59
C ALA A 447 23.77 -21.01 -25.34
N CYS A 448 23.05 -21.10 -26.47
CA CYS A 448 22.84 -22.37 -27.16
C CYS A 448 23.10 -22.33 -28.67
N GLY A 449 23.39 -21.16 -29.25
CA GLY A 449 23.55 -20.96 -30.69
C GLY A 449 22.27 -21.10 -31.52
N GLY A 450 21.13 -21.44 -30.92
CA GLY A 450 19.84 -21.57 -31.59
C GLY A 450 19.27 -20.23 -32.06
N SER A 451 18.27 -20.25 -32.94
CA SER A 451 17.63 -19.03 -33.45
C SER A 451 16.91 -18.24 -32.35
N ILE A 452 16.82 -16.93 -32.56
CA ILE A 452 16.02 -16.01 -31.74
C ILE A 452 14.91 -15.39 -32.59
N ALA A 453 13.77 -15.07 -31.97
CA ALA A 453 12.67 -14.35 -32.59
C ALA A 453 12.13 -13.28 -31.63
N LYS A 454 11.50 -12.24 -32.16
CA LYS A 454 10.75 -11.26 -31.35
C LYS A 454 9.38 -11.84 -31.07
N GLU A 455 9.10 -12.09 -29.80
CA GLU A 455 7.83 -12.63 -29.33
C GLU A 455 7.14 -11.63 -28.40
N LYS A 456 5.82 -11.73 -28.31
CA LYS A 456 5.05 -11.03 -27.29
C LYS A 456 5.33 -11.68 -25.93
N VAL A 457 5.70 -10.87 -24.96
CA VAL A 457 5.99 -11.30 -23.59
C VAL A 457 5.12 -10.50 -22.63
N SER A 458 4.45 -11.20 -21.72
CA SER A 458 3.72 -10.60 -20.62
C SER A 458 4.69 -9.85 -19.70
N ALA A 459 4.64 -8.51 -19.67
CA ALA A 459 5.43 -7.67 -18.78
C ALA A 459 4.48 -6.92 -17.82
N GLY A 460 3.93 -7.67 -16.85
CA GLY A 460 2.88 -7.14 -15.96
C GLY A 460 1.59 -6.87 -16.72
N GLU A 461 1.06 -5.65 -16.63
CA GLU A 461 -0.21 -5.22 -17.26
C GLU A 461 -0.06 -4.82 -18.74
N SER A 462 1.15 -4.88 -19.30
CA SER A 462 1.44 -4.47 -20.68
C SER A 462 2.07 -5.59 -21.51
N GLU A 463 1.68 -5.67 -22.79
CA GLU A 463 2.35 -6.52 -23.77
C GLU A 463 3.66 -5.84 -24.21
N ALA A 464 4.80 -6.47 -23.93
CA ALA A 464 6.10 -6.03 -24.43
C ALA A 464 6.60 -7.01 -25.51
N VAL A 465 7.35 -6.52 -26.49
CA VAL A 465 8.00 -7.38 -27.48
C VAL A 465 9.46 -7.55 -27.06
N ALA A 466 9.90 -8.80 -26.88
CA ALA A 466 11.28 -9.08 -26.52
C ALA A 466 11.87 -10.18 -27.40
N TRP A 467 13.20 -10.13 -27.57
CA TRP A 467 13.92 -11.22 -28.22
C TRP A 467 13.91 -12.47 -27.34
N GLN A 468 13.56 -13.60 -27.91
CA GLN A 468 13.43 -14.87 -27.21
C GLN A 468 14.14 -15.99 -27.97
N CYS A 469 14.89 -16.80 -27.23
CA CYS A 469 15.50 -18.03 -27.72
C CYS A 469 14.43 -19.09 -28.01
N GLN A 470 14.43 -19.59 -29.25
CA GLN A 470 13.45 -20.56 -29.74
C GLN A 470 13.80 -22.00 -29.37
N ASN A 471 15.04 -22.26 -28.91
CA ASN A 471 15.49 -23.58 -28.47
C ASN A 471 15.09 -23.87 -27.01
N VAL A 472 13.79 -23.94 -26.73
CA VAL A 472 13.25 -24.09 -25.36
C VAL A 472 13.74 -25.36 -24.67
N ALA A 473 13.75 -26.48 -25.40
CA ALA A 473 14.13 -27.78 -24.88
C ALA A 473 15.65 -27.98 -24.75
N GLY A 474 16.45 -27.41 -25.67
CA GLY A 474 17.89 -27.64 -25.74
C GLY A 474 18.77 -26.52 -25.19
N CYS A 475 18.22 -25.38 -24.77
CA CYS A 475 19.04 -24.27 -24.27
C CYS A 475 19.52 -24.51 -22.82
N PRO A 476 20.85 -24.60 -22.57
CA PRO A 476 21.38 -24.90 -21.25
C PRO A 476 21.12 -23.77 -20.26
N ALA A 477 21.13 -22.50 -20.70
CA ALA A 477 20.79 -21.37 -19.83
C ALA A 477 19.32 -21.41 -19.38
N GLN A 478 18.39 -21.74 -20.28
CA GLN A 478 16.99 -21.90 -19.89
C GLN A 478 16.82 -23.08 -18.92
N LEU A 479 17.49 -24.21 -19.18
CA LEU A 479 17.44 -25.38 -18.31
C LEU A 479 17.99 -25.08 -16.91
N MET A 480 19.17 -24.45 -16.82
CA MET A 480 19.77 -24.00 -15.56
C MET A 480 18.79 -23.13 -14.77
N ARG A 481 18.16 -22.15 -15.42
CA ARG A 481 17.17 -21.27 -14.76
C ARG A 481 15.89 -21.98 -14.36
N ARG A 482 15.44 -22.99 -15.13
CA ARG A 482 14.31 -23.84 -14.75
C ARG A 482 14.64 -24.69 -13.53
N VAL A 483 15.83 -25.29 -13.48
CA VAL A 483 16.33 -26.06 -12.33
C VAL A 483 16.46 -25.18 -11.08
N GLU A 484 17.05 -23.99 -11.22
CA GLU A 484 17.14 -23.01 -10.13
C GLU A 484 15.74 -22.60 -9.64
N TYR A 485 14.81 -22.32 -10.56
CA TYR A 485 13.44 -21.97 -10.21
C TYR A 485 12.69 -23.09 -9.51
N PHE A 486 12.86 -24.34 -9.99
CA PHE A 486 12.27 -25.55 -9.42
C PHE A 486 12.71 -25.75 -7.95
N ALA A 487 13.95 -25.40 -7.62
CA ALA A 487 14.53 -25.49 -6.29
C ALA A 487 14.14 -24.35 -5.33
N GLN A 488 13.52 -23.25 -5.81
CA GLN A 488 13.26 -22.08 -4.97
C GLN A 488 12.40 -22.40 -3.74
N ARG A 489 12.58 -21.60 -2.69
CA ARG A 489 11.83 -21.70 -1.42
C ARG A 489 10.31 -21.60 -1.55
N LYS A 490 9.80 -21.00 -2.63
CA LYS A 490 8.36 -20.95 -2.95
C LYS A 490 7.90 -22.06 -3.90
N ALA A 491 8.83 -22.72 -4.58
CA ALA A 491 8.62 -23.86 -5.46
C ALA A 491 8.79 -25.17 -4.68
N LEU A 492 9.83 -25.99 -4.87
CA LEU A 492 10.00 -27.24 -4.11
C LEU A 492 10.93 -27.14 -2.89
N ASP A 493 11.51 -25.97 -2.60
CA ASP A 493 12.41 -25.73 -1.45
C ASP A 493 13.56 -26.75 -1.36
N ILE A 494 14.29 -26.90 -2.45
CA ILE A 494 15.43 -27.81 -2.53
C ILE A 494 16.66 -27.08 -1.99
N GLU A 495 16.92 -27.25 -0.70
CA GLU A 495 18.05 -26.62 -0.01
C GLU A 495 19.39 -26.94 -0.67
N SER A 496 20.32 -25.98 -0.59
CA SER A 496 21.68 -26.09 -1.15
C SER A 496 21.77 -26.19 -2.68
N LEU A 497 20.65 -26.13 -3.41
CA LEU A 497 20.62 -26.04 -4.87
C LEU A 497 20.44 -24.58 -5.31
N GLY A 498 21.54 -23.83 -5.37
CA GLY A 498 21.58 -22.47 -5.91
C GLY A 498 22.00 -22.41 -7.38
N GLY A 499 22.04 -21.20 -7.96
CA GLY A 499 22.39 -21.00 -9.38
C GLY A 499 23.69 -21.67 -9.83
N ILE A 500 24.77 -21.60 -9.03
CA ILE A 500 26.06 -22.25 -9.36
C ILE A 500 25.94 -23.78 -9.40
N VAL A 501 25.16 -24.36 -8.48
CA VAL A 501 24.96 -25.82 -8.44
C VAL A 501 24.11 -26.25 -9.65
N ALA A 502 23.04 -25.51 -9.95
CA ALA A 502 22.21 -25.74 -11.13
C ALA A 502 23.03 -25.64 -12.43
N GLU A 503 23.91 -24.63 -12.54
CA GLU A 503 24.81 -24.44 -13.67
C GLU A 503 25.70 -25.67 -13.86
N LYS A 504 26.39 -26.11 -12.82
CA LYS A 504 27.34 -27.23 -12.89
C LYS A 504 26.67 -28.57 -13.11
N LEU A 505 25.44 -28.76 -12.61
CA LEU A 505 24.63 -29.94 -12.90
C LEU A 505 24.25 -30.03 -14.39
N VAL A 506 23.89 -28.90 -15.00
CA VAL A 506 23.55 -28.82 -16.42
C VAL A 506 24.79 -28.91 -17.30
N GLU A 507 25.85 -28.17 -16.98
CA GLU A 507 27.13 -28.15 -17.70
C GLU A 507 27.76 -29.55 -17.78
N ARG A 508 27.76 -30.30 -16.68
CA ARG A 508 28.28 -31.69 -16.63
C ARG A 508 27.30 -32.73 -17.15
N GLY A 509 26.13 -32.32 -17.65
CA GLY A 509 25.12 -33.21 -18.23
C GLY A 509 24.44 -34.16 -17.24
N LEU A 510 24.55 -33.88 -15.93
CA LEU A 510 23.90 -34.66 -14.87
C LEU A 510 22.39 -34.41 -14.83
N VAL A 511 21.95 -33.25 -15.32
CA VAL A 511 20.54 -32.84 -15.39
C VAL A 511 20.26 -32.32 -16.79
N LYS A 512 19.27 -32.92 -17.46
CA LYS A 512 18.77 -32.51 -18.80
C LYS A 512 17.34 -31.99 -18.74
N ASP A 513 16.64 -32.33 -17.67
CA ASP A 513 15.30 -31.87 -17.32
C ASP A 513 15.22 -31.68 -15.79
N PRO A 514 14.43 -30.73 -15.25
CA PRO A 514 14.27 -30.56 -13.80
C PRO A 514 13.90 -31.85 -13.04
N LEU A 515 13.15 -32.77 -13.64
CA LEU A 515 12.78 -34.04 -13.02
C LEU A 515 13.94 -35.03 -12.92
N ASP A 516 15.05 -34.83 -13.65
CA ASP A 516 16.26 -35.65 -13.50
C ASP A 516 16.93 -35.47 -12.14
N LEU A 517 16.61 -34.36 -11.43
CA LEU A 517 17.07 -34.15 -10.05
C LEU A 517 16.72 -35.34 -9.15
N PHE A 518 15.54 -35.94 -9.32
CA PHE A 518 15.08 -37.08 -8.52
C PHE A 518 15.87 -38.37 -8.79
N GLY A 519 16.69 -38.40 -9.84
CA GLY A 519 17.60 -39.50 -10.17
C GLY A 519 19.04 -39.29 -9.70
N LEU A 520 19.36 -38.14 -9.09
CA LEU A 520 20.71 -37.86 -8.61
C LEU A 520 21.11 -38.83 -7.49
N LYS A 521 22.38 -39.24 -7.51
CA LYS A 521 22.99 -40.10 -6.49
C LYS A 521 23.92 -39.28 -5.60
N LEU A 522 24.00 -39.67 -4.33
CA LEU A 522 24.79 -38.96 -3.32
C LEU A 522 26.27 -38.81 -3.71
N GLU A 523 26.90 -39.90 -4.17
CA GLU A 523 28.33 -39.92 -4.45
C GLU A 523 28.74 -39.00 -5.63
N PRO A 524 28.11 -39.05 -6.82
CA PRO A 524 28.38 -38.09 -7.90
C PRO A 524 28.10 -36.64 -7.50
N LEU A 525 27.03 -36.40 -6.73
CA LEU A 525 26.64 -35.06 -6.31
C LEU A 525 27.63 -34.48 -5.28
N GLY A 526 28.10 -35.30 -4.34
CA GLY A 526 29.10 -34.90 -3.35
C GLY A 526 30.44 -34.54 -3.98
N LYS A 527 30.82 -35.23 -5.07
CA LYS A 527 32.05 -34.99 -5.84
C LYS A 527 31.90 -33.88 -6.90
N LEU A 528 30.74 -33.24 -7.01
CA LEU A 528 30.50 -32.18 -7.99
C LEU A 528 31.48 -31.03 -7.78
N ASN A 529 32.29 -30.74 -8.81
CA ASN A 529 33.18 -29.58 -8.80
C ASN A 529 32.40 -28.33 -9.20
N LEU A 530 32.30 -27.38 -8.27
CA LEU A 530 31.66 -26.07 -8.42
C LEU A 530 32.62 -24.95 -8.81
N GLY A 531 33.91 -25.25 -8.98
CA GLY A 531 34.95 -24.32 -9.42
C GLY A 531 35.31 -24.55 -10.89
N THR A 532 36.51 -24.10 -11.28
CA THR A 532 37.11 -24.47 -12.56
C THR A 532 37.93 -25.75 -12.41
N GLU A 533 38.53 -26.24 -13.49
CA GLU A 533 39.45 -27.38 -13.40
C GLU A 533 40.79 -26.94 -12.76
N GLU A 534 41.18 -25.67 -12.89
CA GLU A 534 42.37 -25.11 -12.25
C GLU A 534 42.17 -24.80 -10.76
N GLU A 535 40.96 -24.41 -10.36
CA GLU A 535 40.59 -24.12 -8.96
C GLU A 535 39.37 -24.96 -8.55
N PRO A 536 39.54 -26.27 -8.27
CA PRO A 536 38.43 -27.16 -7.97
C PRO A 536 37.81 -26.85 -6.61
N ARG A 537 36.48 -26.83 -6.57
CA ARG A 537 35.69 -26.64 -5.34
C ARG A 537 34.63 -27.73 -5.23
N THR A 538 34.90 -28.74 -4.41
CA THR A 538 33.98 -29.86 -4.21
C THR A 538 32.73 -29.43 -3.45
N PHE A 539 31.55 -29.86 -3.90
CA PHE A 539 30.28 -29.52 -3.27
C PHE A 539 30.11 -30.13 -1.86
N GLY A 540 30.61 -31.36 -1.69
CA GLY A 540 30.66 -32.06 -0.41
C GLY A 540 29.42 -32.92 -0.11
N GLU A 541 29.65 -34.05 0.57
CA GLU A 541 28.62 -35.05 0.87
C GLU A 541 27.49 -34.52 1.76
N LYS A 542 27.80 -33.64 2.71
CA LYS A 542 26.80 -33.02 3.59
C LYS A 542 25.76 -32.21 2.82
N ASN A 543 26.19 -31.40 1.86
CA ASN A 543 25.28 -30.60 1.03
C ASN A 543 24.53 -31.47 0.02
N ALA A 544 25.19 -32.50 -0.52
CA ALA A 544 24.55 -33.49 -1.39
C ALA A 544 23.42 -34.23 -0.66
N THR A 545 23.63 -34.63 0.60
CA THR A 545 22.61 -35.28 1.43
C THR A 545 21.38 -34.38 1.60
N LYS A 546 21.57 -33.09 1.89
CA LYS A 546 20.46 -32.13 2.00
C LYS A 546 19.61 -32.05 0.73
N ILE A 547 20.24 -32.02 -0.46
CA ILE A 547 19.51 -32.02 -1.73
C ILE A 547 18.69 -33.31 -1.88
N ILE A 548 19.29 -34.47 -1.62
CA ILE A 548 18.60 -35.77 -1.76
C ILE A 548 17.41 -35.87 -0.80
N GLU A 549 17.59 -35.47 0.46
CA GLU A 549 16.50 -35.45 1.44
C GLU A 549 15.39 -34.47 1.05
N ALA A 550 15.74 -33.27 0.59
CA ALA A 550 14.77 -32.28 0.13
C ALA A 550 13.98 -32.79 -1.08
N LEU A 551 14.63 -33.48 -2.02
CA LEU A 551 13.96 -34.12 -3.16
C LEU A 551 13.00 -35.24 -2.73
N GLN A 552 13.35 -36.05 -1.72
CA GLN A 552 12.40 -37.05 -1.21
C GLN A 552 11.18 -36.38 -0.58
N ARG A 553 11.37 -35.32 0.23
CA ARG A 553 10.26 -34.53 0.78
C ARG A 553 9.42 -33.88 -0.32
N ALA A 554 10.04 -33.42 -1.40
CA ALA A 554 9.35 -32.75 -2.49
C ALA A 554 8.34 -33.65 -3.22
N LYS A 555 8.51 -34.99 -3.19
CA LYS A 555 7.59 -35.93 -3.83
C LYS A 555 6.16 -35.86 -3.29
N THR A 556 5.99 -35.46 -2.02
CA THR A 556 4.69 -35.28 -1.34
C THR A 556 4.42 -33.82 -1.01
N ALA A 557 5.18 -32.88 -1.59
CA ALA A 557 4.95 -31.46 -1.37
C ALA A 557 3.54 -31.03 -1.84
N PRO A 558 2.96 -29.99 -1.24
CA PRO A 558 1.64 -29.51 -1.61
C PRO A 558 1.47 -29.23 -3.12
N LEU A 559 0.30 -29.53 -3.68
CA LEU A 559 0.03 -29.40 -5.12
C LEU A 559 0.34 -27.99 -5.67
N HIS A 560 0.00 -26.92 -4.93
CA HIS A 560 0.29 -25.55 -5.37
C HIS A 560 1.79 -25.29 -5.58
N ARG A 561 2.65 -25.96 -4.82
CA ARG A 561 4.11 -25.84 -4.95
C ARG A 561 4.61 -26.50 -6.22
N TRP A 562 4.01 -27.63 -6.60
CA TRP A 562 4.28 -28.30 -7.86
C TRP A 562 3.79 -27.49 -9.06
N ILE A 563 2.55 -26.99 -9.03
CA ILE A 563 2.01 -26.12 -10.08
C ILE A 563 2.93 -24.89 -10.27
N HIS A 564 3.36 -24.28 -9.17
CA HIS A 564 4.31 -23.18 -9.23
C HIS A 564 5.67 -23.61 -9.80
N ALA A 565 6.24 -24.73 -9.35
CA ALA A 565 7.54 -25.23 -9.78
C ALA A 565 7.63 -25.58 -11.28
N LEU A 566 6.51 -26.00 -11.90
CA LEU A 566 6.44 -26.28 -13.34
C LEU A 566 6.68 -25.05 -14.22
N ALA A 567 6.64 -23.85 -13.64
CA ALA A 567 6.94 -22.59 -14.33
C ALA A 567 6.07 -22.33 -15.57
N ILE A 568 4.79 -22.73 -15.51
CA ILE A 568 3.79 -22.46 -16.55
C ILE A 568 3.65 -20.95 -16.72
N ALA A 569 3.56 -20.47 -17.98
CA ALA A 569 3.39 -19.05 -18.28
C ALA A 569 2.15 -18.48 -17.57
N ASP A 570 2.26 -17.24 -17.09
CA ASP A 570 1.19 -16.50 -16.39
C ASP A 570 0.72 -17.12 -15.05
N ILE A 571 1.35 -18.20 -14.58
CA ILE A 571 0.99 -18.86 -13.30
C ILE A 571 1.94 -18.44 -12.19
N GLY A 572 1.49 -17.49 -11.38
CA GLY A 572 2.16 -17.04 -10.16
C GLY A 572 1.89 -17.94 -8.96
N GLU A 573 2.46 -17.58 -7.80
CA GLU A 573 2.26 -18.31 -6.53
C GLU A 573 0.79 -18.31 -6.09
N THR A 574 0.12 -17.15 -6.19
CA THR A 574 -1.29 -17.00 -5.79
C THR A 574 -2.21 -17.82 -6.70
N THR A 575 -2.02 -17.68 -8.01
CA THR A 575 -2.72 -18.47 -9.03
C THR A 575 -2.54 -19.97 -8.81
N ALA A 576 -1.31 -20.42 -8.53
CA ALA A 576 -1.03 -21.83 -8.23
C ALA A 576 -1.78 -22.34 -6.98
N LYS A 577 -1.94 -21.52 -5.95
CA LYS A 577 -2.74 -21.85 -4.75
C LYS A 577 -4.23 -21.97 -5.07
N GLN A 578 -4.77 -21.05 -5.87
CA GLN A 578 -6.18 -21.09 -6.30
C GLN A 578 -6.47 -22.32 -7.18
N LEU A 579 -5.55 -22.66 -8.09
CA LEU A 579 -5.65 -23.88 -8.90
C LEU A 579 -5.62 -25.13 -8.03
N ALA A 580 -4.72 -25.22 -7.05
CA ALA A 580 -4.68 -26.34 -6.11
C ALA A 580 -5.93 -26.43 -5.21
N ALA A 581 -6.58 -25.30 -4.90
CA ALA A 581 -7.81 -25.27 -4.11
C ALA A 581 -9.03 -25.87 -4.85
N THR A 582 -8.94 -26.00 -6.17
CA THR A 582 -10.02 -26.47 -7.05
C THR A 582 -9.70 -27.79 -7.75
N HIS A 583 -8.45 -28.25 -7.72
CA HIS A 583 -7.99 -29.46 -8.39
C HIS A 583 -7.19 -30.33 -7.43
N GLU A 584 -7.40 -31.64 -7.46
CA GLU A 584 -6.75 -32.57 -6.52
C GLU A 584 -5.36 -33.02 -6.97
N THR A 585 -5.14 -33.13 -8.28
CA THR A 585 -3.90 -33.65 -8.87
C THR A 585 -3.50 -32.85 -10.10
N LEU A 586 -2.25 -33.02 -10.57
CA LEU A 586 -1.78 -32.43 -11.83
C LEU A 586 -2.53 -32.98 -13.04
N GLU A 587 -2.95 -34.25 -13.00
CA GLU A 587 -3.77 -34.87 -14.04
C GLU A 587 -5.15 -34.23 -14.13
N VAL A 588 -5.82 -34.02 -12.99
CA VAL A 588 -7.13 -33.36 -12.96
C VAL A 588 -7.01 -31.91 -13.43
N LEU A 589 -5.92 -31.22 -13.08
CA LEU A 589 -5.63 -29.87 -13.58
C LEU A 589 -5.42 -29.85 -15.11
N ALA A 590 -4.67 -30.81 -15.65
CA ALA A 590 -4.38 -30.93 -17.08
C ALA A 590 -5.66 -31.11 -17.91
N GLU A 591 -6.65 -31.81 -17.36
CA GLU A 591 -7.91 -32.10 -18.02
C GLU A 591 -9.09 -31.28 -17.46
N SER A 592 -8.80 -30.16 -16.80
CA SER A 592 -9.81 -29.38 -16.09
C SER A 592 -10.95 -28.90 -16.98
N THR A 593 -12.17 -29.28 -16.63
CA THR A 593 -13.40 -28.72 -17.23
C THR A 593 -13.63 -27.28 -16.76
N VAL A 594 -13.27 -26.97 -15.52
CA VAL A 594 -13.38 -25.62 -14.92
C VAL A 594 -12.53 -24.61 -15.71
N LEU A 595 -11.28 -24.95 -16.04
CA LEU A 595 -10.42 -24.06 -16.83
C LEU A 595 -10.92 -23.90 -18.27
N ARG A 596 -11.54 -24.94 -18.85
CA ARG A 596 -12.17 -24.82 -20.18
C ARG A 596 -13.38 -23.89 -20.14
N ASP A 597 -14.20 -23.97 -19.08
CA ASP A 597 -15.32 -23.05 -18.88
C ASP A 597 -14.83 -21.60 -18.69
N VAL A 598 -13.76 -21.37 -17.92
CA VAL A 598 -13.14 -20.03 -17.78
C VAL A 598 -12.63 -19.49 -19.12
N LEU A 599 -11.99 -20.35 -19.93
CA LEU A 599 -11.49 -19.98 -21.25
C LEU A 599 -12.63 -19.68 -22.23
N ASP A 600 -13.67 -20.51 -22.23
CA ASP A 600 -14.85 -20.32 -23.07
C ASP A 600 -15.58 -19.03 -22.68
N LEU A 601 -15.78 -18.78 -21.38
CA LEU A 601 -16.35 -17.53 -20.88
C LEU A 601 -15.61 -16.30 -21.42
N GLY A 602 -14.28 -16.26 -21.27
CA GLY A 602 -13.48 -15.14 -21.76
C GLY A 602 -13.51 -14.99 -23.30
N THR A 603 -13.58 -16.11 -24.03
CA THR A 603 -13.70 -16.10 -25.50
C THR A 603 -15.05 -15.51 -25.93
N LYS A 604 -16.14 -15.92 -25.28
CA LYS A 604 -17.50 -15.44 -25.57
C LYS A 604 -17.67 -13.97 -25.18
N GLU A 605 -17.08 -13.52 -24.08
CA GLU A 605 -17.06 -12.12 -23.68
C GLU A 605 -16.28 -11.24 -24.67
N ALA A 606 -15.15 -11.74 -25.18
CA ALA A 606 -14.38 -11.06 -26.22
C ALA A 606 -15.16 -10.97 -27.55
N GLU A 607 -15.76 -12.08 -28.00
CA GLU A 607 -16.63 -12.12 -29.18
C GLU A 607 -17.76 -11.09 -29.05
N ARG A 608 -18.47 -11.12 -27.92
CA ARG A 608 -19.57 -10.20 -27.62
C ARG A 608 -19.14 -8.73 -27.67
N THR A 609 -17.93 -8.43 -27.19
CA THR A 609 -17.36 -7.08 -27.21
C THR A 609 -17.06 -6.63 -28.64
N ASP A 610 -16.50 -7.51 -29.47
CA ASP A 610 -16.15 -7.20 -30.85
C ASP A 610 -17.40 -7.03 -31.75
N ILE A 611 -18.37 -7.93 -31.63
CA ILE A 611 -19.60 -7.89 -32.42
C ILE A 611 -20.65 -6.91 -31.88
N SER A 612 -20.35 -6.18 -30.81
CA SER A 612 -21.30 -5.29 -30.14
C SER A 612 -21.98 -4.37 -31.18
N PRO A 613 -23.33 -4.36 -31.26
CA PRO A 613 -24.06 -3.54 -32.25
C PRO A 613 -23.91 -2.03 -32.00
N ARG A 614 -23.25 -1.66 -30.88
CA ARG A 614 -22.91 -0.28 -30.50
C ARG A 614 -21.40 -0.04 -30.46
N SER A 615 -20.59 -0.95 -31.03
CA SER A 615 -19.13 -0.82 -31.05
C SER A 615 -18.70 0.41 -31.85
N ARG A 616 -17.99 1.34 -31.20
CA ARG A 616 -17.37 2.49 -31.86
C ARG A 616 -16.10 2.09 -32.64
N LYS A 617 -15.49 0.96 -32.29
CA LYS A 617 -14.23 0.47 -32.87
C LYS A 617 -14.46 -0.41 -34.10
N ASN A 618 -15.57 -1.13 -34.13
CA ASN A 618 -16.00 -2.01 -35.23
C ASN A 618 -17.50 -1.80 -35.50
N PRO A 619 -17.91 -0.66 -36.09
CA PRO A 619 -19.33 -0.38 -36.35
C PRO A 619 -19.91 -1.34 -37.40
N PRO A 620 -21.21 -1.70 -37.31
CA PRO A 620 -21.87 -2.49 -38.34
C PRO A 620 -21.89 -1.74 -39.68
N LYS A 621 -21.72 -2.45 -40.80
CA LYS A 621 -21.66 -1.85 -42.15
C LYS A 621 -23.02 -1.42 -42.66
N ASP A 622 -24.06 -2.17 -42.30
CA ASP A 622 -25.45 -1.90 -42.68
C ASP A 622 -26.44 -2.36 -41.59
N ASP A 623 -27.71 -2.02 -41.76
CA ASP A 623 -28.78 -2.37 -40.81
C ASP A 623 -29.01 -3.88 -40.72
N ALA A 624 -28.74 -4.63 -41.80
CA ALA A 624 -28.88 -6.09 -41.80
C ALA A 624 -27.82 -6.76 -40.93
N GLU A 625 -26.56 -6.31 -41.02
CA GLU A 625 -25.45 -6.73 -40.17
C GLU A 625 -25.71 -6.32 -38.71
N LYS A 626 -26.26 -5.13 -38.48
CA LYS A 626 -26.64 -4.68 -37.14
C LYS A 626 -27.66 -5.62 -36.49
N THR A 627 -28.73 -5.99 -37.21
CA THR A 627 -29.73 -6.95 -36.72
C THR A 627 -29.13 -8.34 -36.49
N ALA A 628 -28.23 -8.81 -37.36
CA ALA A 628 -27.53 -10.08 -37.17
C ALA A 628 -26.63 -10.06 -35.92
N ARG A 629 -25.91 -8.97 -35.68
CA ARG A 629 -25.08 -8.74 -34.48
C ARG A 629 -25.92 -8.67 -33.21
N GLU A 630 -27.09 -8.03 -33.24
CA GLU A 630 -28.03 -7.99 -32.11
C GLU A 630 -28.53 -9.40 -31.74
N LYS A 631 -28.87 -10.21 -32.73
CA LYS A 631 -29.26 -11.62 -32.52
C LYS A 631 -28.11 -12.42 -31.88
N ARG A 632 -26.89 -12.29 -32.39
CA ARG A 632 -25.72 -13.00 -31.85
C ARG A 632 -25.32 -12.52 -30.45
N ASP A 633 -25.42 -11.22 -30.14
CA ASP A 633 -25.20 -10.71 -28.77
C ASP A 633 -26.21 -11.30 -27.77
N ALA A 634 -27.47 -11.50 -28.18
CA ALA A 634 -28.47 -12.16 -27.34
C ALA A 634 -28.16 -13.64 -27.10
N GLU A 635 -27.73 -14.37 -28.13
CA GLU A 635 -27.27 -15.77 -28.02
C GLU A 635 -26.04 -15.87 -27.09
N LEU A 636 -25.03 -15.02 -27.29
CA LEU A 636 -23.83 -14.97 -26.46
C LEU A 636 -24.14 -14.66 -24.99
N LYS A 637 -25.10 -13.77 -24.70
CA LYS A 637 -25.53 -13.52 -23.31
C LYS A 637 -26.11 -14.77 -22.65
N ALA A 638 -26.88 -15.57 -23.39
CA ALA A 638 -27.43 -16.81 -22.88
C ALA A 638 -26.33 -17.86 -22.63
N GLU A 639 -25.41 -18.03 -23.60
CA GLU A 639 -24.24 -18.92 -23.48
C GLU A 639 -23.36 -18.52 -22.27
N ILE A 640 -23.04 -17.23 -22.13
CA ILE A 640 -22.27 -16.69 -20.99
C ILE A 640 -22.95 -17.00 -19.66
N ALA A 641 -24.26 -16.74 -19.54
CA ALA A 641 -24.99 -16.99 -18.30
C ALA A 641 -25.01 -18.48 -17.91
N GLU A 642 -25.01 -19.39 -18.89
CA GLU A 642 -24.93 -20.82 -18.65
C GLU A 642 -23.55 -21.24 -18.14
N ILE A 643 -22.48 -20.73 -18.76
CA ILE A 643 -21.10 -20.98 -18.32
C ILE A 643 -20.88 -20.41 -16.90
N GLU A 644 -21.33 -19.19 -16.64
CA GLU A 644 -21.26 -18.57 -15.31
C GLU A 644 -22.01 -19.40 -14.26
N ALA A 645 -23.16 -19.98 -14.59
CA ALA A 645 -23.89 -20.85 -13.68
C ALA A 645 -23.11 -22.14 -13.37
N ARG A 646 -22.40 -22.73 -14.34
CA ARG A 646 -21.52 -23.88 -14.11
C ARG A 646 -20.31 -23.53 -13.23
N LEU A 647 -19.70 -22.37 -13.45
CA LEU A 647 -18.58 -21.88 -12.64
C LEU A 647 -19.02 -21.46 -11.22
N ASP A 648 -20.24 -20.98 -11.05
CA ASP A 648 -20.81 -20.67 -9.74
C ASP A 648 -21.23 -21.93 -8.97
N ALA A 649 -21.45 -23.06 -9.65
CA ALA A 649 -21.80 -24.32 -9.02
C ALA A 649 -20.68 -24.76 -8.05
N GLY A 650 -21.03 -24.95 -6.77
CA GLY A 650 -20.07 -25.32 -5.73
C GLY A 650 -19.07 -24.21 -5.35
N GLY A 651 -19.30 -22.96 -5.76
CA GLY A 651 -18.46 -21.81 -5.41
C GLY A 651 -17.10 -21.77 -6.11
N LEU A 652 -16.93 -22.45 -7.26
CA LEU A 652 -15.65 -22.52 -7.98
C LEU A 652 -15.18 -21.15 -8.46
N LYS A 653 -16.07 -20.29 -8.95
CA LYS A 653 -15.77 -18.90 -9.36
C LYS A 653 -15.16 -18.08 -8.21
N ALA A 654 -15.67 -18.23 -6.98
CA ALA A 654 -15.14 -17.54 -5.80
C ALA A 654 -13.75 -18.04 -5.38
N LYS A 655 -13.40 -19.29 -5.72
CA LYS A 655 -12.08 -19.89 -5.44
C LYS A 655 -11.03 -19.52 -6.50
N LEU A 656 -11.43 -18.95 -7.63
CA LEU A 656 -10.56 -18.60 -8.77
C LEU A 656 -10.57 -17.09 -9.11
N PRO A 657 -10.45 -16.17 -8.13
CA PRO A 657 -10.61 -14.73 -8.42
C PRO A 657 -9.49 -14.15 -9.30
N GLU A 658 -8.31 -14.78 -9.35
CA GLU A 658 -7.18 -14.33 -10.18
C GLU A 658 -6.94 -15.23 -11.41
N VAL A 659 -7.76 -16.26 -11.64
CA VAL A 659 -7.62 -17.14 -12.81
C VAL A 659 -8.53 -16.66 -13.93
N GLY A 660 -7.98 -15.81 -14.80
CA GLY A 660 -8.63 -15.37 -16.03
C GLY A 660 -8.41 -16.31 -17.22
N PRO A 661 -8.99 -15.99 -18.39
CA PRO A 661 -8.89 -16.82 -19.61
C PRO A 661 -7.45 -17.01 -20.10
N VAL A 662 -6.57 -16.02 -19.93
CA VAL A 662 -5.15 -16.13 -20.29
C VAL A 662 -4.45 -17.20 -19.46
N ALA A 663 -4.60 -17.15 -18.12
CA ALA A 663 -4.02 -18.13 -17.21
C ALA A 663 -4.58 -19.54 -17.47
N ALA A 664 -5.89 -19.65 -17.70
CA ALA A 664 -6.54 -20.92 -18.03
C ALA A 664 -5.99 -21.51 -19.34
N ALA A 665 -5.85 -20.70 -20.39
CA ALA A 665 -5.24 -21.12 -21.66
C ALA A 665 -3.79 -21.57 -21.47
N SER A 666 -2.98 -20.83 -20.73
CA SER A 666 -1.57 -21.16 -20.49
C SER A 666 -1.41 -22.54 -19.81
N VAL A 667 -2.26 -22.87 -18.84
CA VAL A 667 -2.26 -24.19 -18.19
C VAL A 667 -2.68 -25.30 -19.15
N LEU A 668 -3.82 -25.14 -19.83
CA LEU A 668 -4.35 -26.15 -20.74
C LEU A 668 -3.40 -26.42 -21.91
N ASN A 669 -2.85 -25.35 -22.51
CA ASN A 669 -1.90 -25.46 -23.62
C ASN A 669 -0.59 -26.12 -23.18
N TYR A 670 -0.10 -25.81 -21.96
CA TYR A 670 1.09 -26.45 -21.43
C TYR A 670 0.92 -27.97 -21.32
N PHE A 671 -0.16 -28.45 -20.68
CA PHE A 671 -0.38 -29.88 -20.51
C PHE A 671 -0.76 -30.60 -21.82
N ALA A 672 -1.38 -29.90 -22.78
CA ALA A 672 -1.63 -30.43 -24.12
C ALA A 672 -0.35 -30.53 -24.98
N SER A 673 0.70 -29.78 -24.64
CA SER A 673 1.98 -29.83 -25.35
C SER A 673 2.76 -31.13 -25.09
N GLU A 674 3.66 -31.49 -25.99
CA GLU A 674 4.55 -32.65 -25.81
C GLU A 674 5.42 -32.55 -24.55
N ALA A 675 5.83 -31.34 -24.17
CA ALA A 675 6.58 -31.11 -22.94
C ALA A 675 5.72 -31.42 -21.69
N GLY A 676 4.49 -30.94 -21.64
CA GLY A 676 3.57 -31.18 -20.52
C GLY A 676 3.18 -32.65 -20.39
N LYS A 677 2.89 -33.33 -21.50
CA LYS A 677 2.63 -34.78 -21.52
C LYS A 677 3.82 -35.58 -20.98
N LYS A 678 5.05 -35.23 -21.40
CA LYS A 678 6.28 -35.86 -20.90
C LYS A 678 6.46 -35.63 -19.40
N VAL A 679 6.17 -34.42 -18.90
CA VAL A 679 6.22 -34.11 -17.46
C VAL A 679 5.23 -34.98 -16.69
N LEU A 680 3.97 -35.09 -17.12
CA LEU A 680 2.97 -35.94 -16.46
C LEU A 680 3.41 -37.41 -16.43
N ALA A 681 3.94 -37.94 -17.54
CA ALA A 681 4.47 -39.30 -17.58
C ALA A 681 5.63 -39.49 -16.58
N ARG A 682 6.60 -38.57 -16.55
CA ARG A 682 7.75 -38.62 -15.64
C ARG A 682 7.37 -38.47 -14.17
N VAL A 683 6.40 -37.62 -13.84
CA VAL A 683 5.85 -37.48 -12.48
C VAL A 683 5.30 -38.82 -11.98
N ARG A 684 4.55 -39.54 -12.84
CA ARG A 684 4.03 -40.87 -12.52
C ARG A 684 5.14 -41.90 -12.36
N GLU A 685 6.11 -41.95 -13.28
CA GLU A 685 7.26 -42.86 -13.23
C GLU A 685 8.08 -42.69 -11.94
N LEU A 686 8.26 -41.45 -11.49
CA LEU A 686 9.04 -41.11 -10.30
C LEU A 686 8.25 -41.29 -8.98
N GLY A 687 6.96 -41.66 -9.07
CA GLY A 687 6.07 -41.84 -7.92
C GLY A 687 5.80 -40.53 -7.16
N ILE A 688 5.85 -39.39 -7.86
CA ILE A 688 5.56 -38.08 -7.27
C ILE A 688 4.04 -37.95 -7.13
N LYS A 689 3.58 -37.67 -5.92
CA LYS A 689 2.15 -37.51 -5.58
C LYS A 689 2.00 -36.25 -4.74
N PRO A 690 1.81 -35.09 -5.37
CA PRO A 690 1.62 -33.84 -4.65
C PRO A 690 0.37 -33.95 -3.77
N GLU A 691 0.47 -33.58 -2.49
CA GLU A 691 -0.67 -33.64 -1.57
C GLU A 691 -1.55 -32.39 -1.73
N ASN A 692 -2.86 -32.55 -1.76
CA ASN A 692 -3.77 -31.41 -1.69
C ASN A 692 -4.02 -31.00 -0.22
N ASN A 693 -2.96 -30.59 0.47
CA ASN A 693 -3.04 -30.16 1.88
C ASN A 693 -3.23 -28.64 2.00
N LEU A 694 -4.17 -28.08 1.24
CA LEU A 694 -4.78 -26.84 1.72
C LEU A 694 -5.62 -27.21 2.93
N PRO A 695 -5.54 -26.49 4.07
CA PRO A 695 -6.40 -26.77 5.20
C PRO A 695 -7.84 -26.76 4.69
N ALA A 696 -8.47 -27.93 4.72
CA ALA A 696 -9.85 -28.08 4.33
C ALA A 696 -10.65 -27.07 5.16
N THR A 697 -11.27 -26.09 4.50
CA THR A 697 -12.43 -25.44 5.07
C THR A 697 -13.47 -26.54 5.18
N THR A 698 -13.50 -27.20 6.34
CA THR A 698 -14.40 -28.30 6.67
C THR A 698 -15.83 -27.81 6.55
N ALA A 699 -16.46 -28.11 5.41
CA ALA A 699 -17.89 -28.06 5.22
C ALA A 699 -18.51 -29.34 5.80
N THR A 700 -18.84 -29.29 7.08
CA THR A 700 -19.98 -30.02 7.66
C THR A 700 -20.43 -29.22 8.90
N ALA A 701 -21.25 -28.20 8.68
CA ALA A 701 -22.05 -27.58 9.74
C ALA A 701 -23.50 -27.59 9.27
N ALA A 702 -24.41 -27.88 10.20
CA ALA A 702 -25.86 -28.00 9.99
C ALA A 702 -26.44 -26.83 9.17
N ALA A 703 -27.53 -27.10 8.42
CA ALA A 703 -28.26 -26.10 7.62
C ALA A 703 -28.41 -24.78 8.40
N GLY A 704 -27.67 -23.77 7.94
CA GLY A 704 -27.61 -22.48 8.62
C GLY A 704 -28.91 -21.68 8.42
N PRO A 705 -29.14 -20.64 9.23
CA PRO A 705 -30.37 -19.83 9.20
C PRO A 705 -30.61 -19.11 7.86
N PHE A 706 -29.58 -18.98 7.02
CA PHE A 706 -29.62 -18.35 5.71
C PHE A 706 -29.52 -19.34 4.54
N ASP A 707 -29.61 -20.65 4.80
CA ASP A 707 -29.51 -21.69 3.75
C ASP A 707 -30.46 -21.41 2.58
N GLY A 708 -29.89 -21.30 1.38
CA GLY A 708 -30.60 -21.00 0.13
C GLY A 708 -31.18 -19.58 -0.01
N LYS A 709 -30.95 -18.67 0.95
CA LYS A 709 -31.53 -17.31 0.96
C LYS A 709 -30.56 -16.26 0.41
N THR A 710 -31.11 -15.29 -0.32
CA THR A 710 -30.35 -14.15 -0.87
C THR A 710 -30.44 -12.92 0.05
N VAL A 711 -29.31 -12.41 0.51
CA VAL A 711 -29.21 -11.24 1.41
C VAL A 711 -28.50 -10.07 0.72
N VAL A 712 -29.06 -8.86 0.77
CA VAL A 712 -28.41 -7.65 0.23
C VAL A 712 -27.90 -6.79 1.38
N LEU A 713 -26.61 -6.54 1.41
CA LEU A 713 -25.98 -5.65 2.39
C LEU A 713 -26.12 -4.19 1.93
N THR A 714 -26.52 -3.28 2.82
CA THR A 714 -26.55 -1.85 2.53
C THR A 714 -26.28 -1.02 3.77
N GLY A 715 -25.66 0.16 3.60
CA GLY A 715 -25.21 0.97 4.72
C GLY A 715 -23.97 0.40 5.44
N THR A 716 -23.49 1.15 6.42
CA THR A 716 -22.35 0.81 7.29
C THR A 716 -22.87 0.12 8.54
N LEU A 717 -22.53 -1.15 8.74
CA LEU A 717 -22.92 -1.87 9.95
C LEU A 717 -22.02 -1.42 11.12
N PRO A 718 -22.59 -1.11 12.29
CA PRO A 718 -21.86 -0.70 13.50
C PRO A 718 -20.65 -1.54 13.91
N THR A 719 -20.69 -2.88 13.82
CA THR A 719 -19.61 -3.75 14.33
C THR A 719 -19.01 -4.72 13.30
N LEU A 720 -19.69 -4.95 12.18
CA LEU A 720 -19.27 -5.85 11.11
C LEU A 720 -18.86 -5.09 9.85
N SER A 721 -17.69 -5.39 9.29
CA SER A 721 -17.40 -5.00 7.92
C SER A 721 -18.33 -5.72 6.94
N ARG A 722 -18.49 -5.15 5.74
CA ARG A 722 -19.33 -5.73 4.69
C ARG A 722 -18.81 -7.12 4.29
N GLU A 723 -17.50 -7.30 4.31
CA GLU A 723 -16.80 -8.55 4.04
C GLU A 723 -17.03 -9.57 5.17
N GLN A 724 -16.99 -9.16 6.44
CA GLN A 724 -17.34 -10.04 7.58
C GLN A 724 -18.82 -10.45 7.56
N ALA A 725 -19.73 -9.50 7.33
CA ALA A 725 -21.15 -9.81 7.20
C ALA A 725 -21.41 -10.74 6.00
N THR A 726 -20.70 -10.55 4.88
CA THR A 726 -20.74 -11.44 3.72
C THR A 726 -20.27 -12.85 4.09
N ALA A 727 -19.10 -12.96 4.72
CA ALA A 727 -18.55 -14.25 5.15
C ALA A 727 -19.46 -14.95 6.17
N MET A 728 -20.13 -14.22 7.06
CA MET A 728 -21.09 -14.77 8.03
C MET A 728 -22.39 -15.23 7.37
N ILE A 729 -22.89 -14.50 6.36
CA ILE A 729 -24.04 -14.91 5.54
C ILE A 729 -23.71 -16.18 4.76
N GLU A 730 -22.53 -16.24 4.14
CA GLU A 730 -22.05 -17.37 3.35
C GLU A 730 -21.76 -18.60 4.22
N ALA A 731 -21.13 -18.42 5.38
CA ALA A 731 -20.92 -19.47 6.37
C ALA A 731 -22.24 -20.04 6.93
N ALA A 732 -23.31 -19.24 6.91
CA ALA A 732 -24.65 -19.64 7.32
C ALA A 732 -25.53 -20.14 6.15
N GLY A 733 -24.94 -20.41 4.98
CA GLY A 733 -25.61 -21.02 3.80
C GLY A 733 -26.32 -20.03 2.86
N GLY A 734 -26.21 -18.72 3.10
CA GLY A 734 -26.84 -17.68 2.28
C GLY A 734 -25.95 -17.13 1.17
N LYS A 735 -26.54 -16.44 0.21
CA LYS A 735 -25.84 -15.74 -0.88
C LYS A 735 -25.98 -14.23 -0.73
N THR A 736 -24.90 -13.48 -0.93
CA THR A 736 -24.98 -12.01 -0.98
C THR A 736 -25.24 -11.48 -2.39
N SER A 737 -26.01 -10.39 -2.51
CA SER A 737 -26.25 -9.69 -3.78
C SER A 737 -25.97 -8.20 -3.67
N SER A 738 -25.52 -7.60 -4.77
CA SER A 738 -25.25 -6.16 -4.87
C SER A 738 -26.50 -5.31 -5.13
N SER A 739 -27.62 -5.94 -5.53
CA SER A 739 -28.88 -5.25 -5.89
C SER A 739 -30.11 -5.87 -5.24
N VAL A 740 -31.08 -5.02 -4.87
CA VAL A 740 -32.37 -5.43 -4.31
C VAL A 740 -33.34 -5.72 -5.45
N SER A 741 -33.90 -6.94 -5.45
CA SER A 741 -34.87 -7.44 -6.42
C SER A 741 -36.00 -8.20 -5.72
N LYS A 742 -37.05 -8.61 -6.45
CA LYS A 742 -38.10 -9.49 -5.92
C LYS A 742 -37.60 -10.87 -5.43
N LYS A 743 -36.38 -11.28 -5.81
CA LYS A 743 -35.72 -12.54 -5.37
C LYS A 743 -34.84 -12.34 -4.12
N THR A 744 -34.72 -11.10 -3.63
CA THR A 744 -33.98 -10.81 -2.39
C THR A 744 -34.85 -11.20 -1.20
N HIS A 745 -34.31 -12.01 -0.30
CA HIS A 745 -35.03 -12.50 0.87
C HIS A 745 -34.85 -11.56 2.07
N PHE A 746 -33.63 -11.08 2.29
CA PHE A 746 -33.30 -10.17 3.37
C PHE A 746 -32.45 -9.01 2.87
N VAL A 747 -32.58 -7.85 3.51
CA VAL A 747 -31.70 -6.71 3.33
C VAL A 747 -31.10 -6.38 4.69
N LEU A 748 -29.80 -6.59 4.84
CA LEU A 748 -29.10 -6.21 6.07
C LEU A 748 -28.69 -4.74 5.94
N ALA A 749 -29.34 -3.87 6.72
CA ALA A 749 -29.21 -2.43 6.66
C ALA A 749 -28.46 -1.87 7.87
N GLY A 750 -27.34 -1.20 7.61
CA GLY A 750 -26.60 -0.39 8.58
C GLY A 750 -26.93 1.10 8.48
N ALA A 751 -26.14 1.95 9.14
CA ALA A 751 -26.22 3.40 9.01
C ALA A 751 -26.04 3.83 7.54
N ASP A 752 -26.77 4.85 7.09
CA ASP A 752 -26.70 5.37 5.70
C ASP A 752 -27.04 4.35 4.60
N ALA A 753 -27.97 3.43 4.87
CA ALA A 753 -28.40 2.38 3.96
C ALA A 753 -29.02 2.84 2.61
N GLY A 754 -29.24 4.15 2.43
CA GLY A 754 -29.45 4.82 1.14
C GLY A 754 -30.54 4.21 0.24
N SER A 755 -30.31 4.25 -1.07
CA SER A 755 -31.28 3.88 -2.11
C SER A 755 -31.69 2.40 -2.12
N LYS A 756 -30.88 1.50 -1.54
CA LYS A 756 -31.21 0.06 -1.47
C LYS A 756 -32.20 -0.26 -0.35
N LEU A 757 -32.14 0.47 0.78
CA LEU A 757 -33.15 0.35 1.84
C LEU A 757 -34.52 0.81 1.35
N ALA A 758 -34.57 1.95 0.66
CA ALA A 758 -35.80 2.46 0.05
C ALA A 758 -36.40 1.44 -0.95
N LYS A 759 -35.55 0.85 -1.80
CA LYS A 759 -35.97 -0.18 -2.76
C LYS A 759 -36.41 -1.50 -2.11
N ALA A 760 -35.86 -1.85 -0.94
CA ALA A 760 -36.29 -3.01 -0.16
C ALA A 760 -37.68 -2.83 0.44
N GLN A 761 -37.94 -1.63 0.97
CA GLN A 761 -39.24 -1.24 1.52
C GLN A 761 -40.33 -1.21 0.44
N GLU A 762 -40.01 -0.68 -0.74
CA GLU A 762 -40.91 -0.67 -1.91
C GLU A 762 -41.28 -2.08 -2.39
N LEU A 763 -40.33 -3.02 -2.36
CA LEU A 763 -40.51 -4.39 -2.82
C LEU A 763 -41.00 -5.35 -1.72
N GLY A 764 -41.21 -4.87 -0.50
CA GLY A 764 -41.66 -5.68 0.65
C GLY A 764 -40.63 -6.71 1.15
N VAL A 765 -39.34 -6.48 0.91
CA VAL A 765 -38.24 -7.36 1.33
C VAL A 765 -37.92 -7.12 2.80
N VAL A 766 -37.71 -8.20 3.58
CA VAL A 766 -37.45 -8.10 5.03
C VAL A 766 -36.12 -7.39 5.29
N VAL A 767 -36.15 -6.31 6.08
CA VAL A 767 -34.95 -5.57 6.46
C VAL A 767 -34.48 -6.04 7.85
N LEU A 768 -33.22 -6.43 7.96
CA LEU A 768 -32.55 -6.80 9.19
C LEU A 768 -31.57 -5.69 9.57
N ASP A 769 -31.51 -5.32 10.85
CA ASP A 769 -30.36 -4.61 11.39
C ASP A 769 -29.29 -5.61 11.86
N GLU A 770 -28.13 -5.11 12.27
CA GLU A 770 -27.00 -5.96 12.68
C GLU A 770 -27.32 -6.83 13.92
N ALA A 771 -28.15 -6.33 14.84
CA ALA A 771 -28.58 -7.07 16.02
C ALA A 771 -29.50 -8.23 15.64
N ALA A 772 -30.50 -7.98 14.79
CA ALA A 772 -31.41 -8.99 14.26
C ALA A 772 -30.67 -10.04 13.40
N PHE A 773 -29.68 -9.61 12.62
CA PHE A 773 -28.80 -10.49 11.86
C PHE A 773 -28.00 -11.44 12.78
N THR A 774 -27.41 -10.91 13.85
CA THR A 774 -26.67 -11.71 14.84
C THR A 774 -27.58 -12.69 15.58
N LEU A 775 -28.80 -12.29 15.92
CA LEU A 775 -29.80 -13.16 16.56
C LEU A 775 -30.27 -14.29 15.63
N MET A 776 -30.42 -14.02 14.33
CA MET A 776 -30.73 -15.04 13.33
C MET A 776 -29.59 -16.05 13.19
N LEU A 777 -28.34 -15.59 13.15
CA LEU A 777 -27.15 -16.45 13.12
C LEU A 777 -27.06 -17.36 14.37
N ALA A 778 -27.55 -16.89 15.51
CA ALA A 778 -27.62 -17.65 16.75
C ALA A 778 -28.85 -18.59 16.87
N GLY A 779 -29.67 -18.72 15.82
CA GLY A 779 -30.80 -19.67 15.77
C GLY A 779 -32.03 -19.29 16.62
N LYS A 780 -32.18 -18.01 17.01
CA LYS A 780 -33.31 -17.55 17.82
C LYS A 780 -34.44 -16.97 16.94
N PRO A 781 -35.74 -17.23 17.23
CA PRO A 781 -36.84 -16.68 16.45
C PRO A 781 -36.96 -15.16 16.63
N LEU A 782 -37.20 -14.45 15.53
CA LEU A 782 -37.44 -13.00 15.52
C LEU A 782 -38.79 -12.69 16.17
N GLN A 783 -38.82 -11.82 17.17
CA GLN A 783 -40.05 -11.15 17.58
C GLN A 783 -40.27 -9.91 16.69
N PRO A 784 -41.51 -9.65 16.22
CA PRO A 784 -41.79 -8.48 15.40
C PRO A 784 -41.67 -7.21 16.25
N THR A 785 -40.59 -6.46 16.06
CA THR A 785 -40.44 -5.12 16.64
C THR A 785 -41.11 -4.10 15.73
N LYS A 786 -42.15 -3.44 16.25
CA LYS A 786 -42.68 -2.18 15.72
C LYS A 786 -41.54 -1.13 15.63
N PRO A 787 -41.63 -0.16 14.70
CA PRO A 787 -40.63 0.90 14.59
C PRO A 787 -40.65 1.73 15.87
N ASN A 788 -39.65 1.56 16.72
CA ASN A 788 -39.52 2.34 17.95
C ASN A 788 -38.59 3.52 17.75
N SER A 789 -39.17 4.69 18.00
CA SER A 789 -38.56 5.98 18.28
C SER A 789 -37.30 5.89 19.14
N ILE A 790 -36.26 6.60 18.72
CA ILE A 790 -35.04 6.82 19.50
C ILE A 790 -35.42 7.60 20.77
N SER A 791 -35.20 7.00 21.95
CA SER A 791 -35.43 7.68 23.24
C SER A 791 -34.25 8.59 23.58
N ALA A 792 -34.52 9.86 23.91
CA ALA A 792 -33.53 10.85 24.29
C ALA A 792 -32.72 10.45 25.55
N THR A 793 -31.42 10.74 25.52
CA THR A 793 -30.44 10.51 26.60
C THR A 793 -30.72 11.40 27.83
N ASN A 794 -30.22 11.00 29.00
CA ASN A 794 -30.37 11.75 30.26
C ASN A 794 -29.81 13.19 30.21
N ARG A 795 -28.87 13.47 29.30
CA ARG A 795 -28.34 14.82 29.03
C ARG A 795 -29.36 15.71 28.31
N GLN A 796 -30.13 15.14 27.37
CA GLN A 796 -31.21 15.80 26.63
C GLN A 796 -32.45 16.03 27.52
N ARG A 797 -32.78 15.11 28.45
CA ARG A 797 -33.87 15.31 29.44
C ARG A 797 -33.57 16.40 30.47
N LYS A 798 -32.30 16.65 30.78
CA LYS A 798 -31.88 17.76 31.66
C LYS A 798 -31.99 19.13 30.97
N LEU A 799 -31.65 19.21 29.68
CA LEU A 799 -31.86 20.40 28.84
C LEU A 799 -33.36 20.73 28.66
N LEU A 800 -34.21 19.73 28.50
CA LEU A 800 -35.67 19.90 28.36
C LEU A 800 -36.38 20.34 29.65
N ARG A 801 -35.78 20.14 30.83
CA ARG A 801 -36.32 20.68 32.10
C ARG A 801 -36.01 22.16 32.32
N PHE A 802 -35.01 22.70 31.63
CA PHE A 802 -34.61 24.12 31.73
C PHE A 802 -35.60 25.05 30.99
N PHE A 803 -36.41 24.53 30.07
CA PHE A 803 -37.35 25.31 29.24
C PHE A 803 -38.85 25.03 29.52
N GLY A 804 -39.20 24.51 30.71
CA GLY A 804 -40.60 24.22 31.06
C GLY A 804 -41.36 25.39 31.68
N HIS A 805 -42.48 25.78 31.04
CA HIS A 805 -43.58 26.71 31.41
C HIS A 805 -43.36 28.20 31.07
N GLU A 806 -44.24 28.93 30.37
CA GLU A 806 -45.65 28.77 29.94
C GLU A 806 -45.84 29.40 28.55
N ILE A 807 -46.50 28.74 27.59
CA ILE A 807 -47.35 29.45 26.61
C ILE A 807 -48.63 28.64 26.43
N GLY A 808 -49.62 28.98 27.25
CA GLY A 808 -51.03 28.80 26.92
C GLY A 808 -51.55 29.99 26.12
N SER A 809 -52.46 29.68 25.19
CA SER A 809 -53.39 30.57 24.46
C SER A 809 -52.84 31.70 23.58
N ASN A 810 -52.93 31.43 22.27
CA ASN A 810 -53.28 32.33 21.17
C ASN A 810 -52.43 33.59 20.92
N THR A 811 -51.55 33.49 19.91
CA THR A 811 -51.57 34.39 18.73
C THR A 811 -50.78 33.80 17.56
N SER A 812 -51.47 33.67 16.42
CA SER A 812 -51.05 33.28 15.06
C SER A 812 -50.13 34.33 14.42
N ALA A 813 -49.15 34.06 13.54
CA ALA A 813 -48.95 32.98 12.58
C ALA A 813 -47.46 32.83 12.20
N GLY A 814 -46.99 31.60 11.99
CA GLY A 814 -45.68 31.35 11.34
C GLY A 814 -44.94 30.07 11.78
N LEU A 815 -45.18 29.58 13.00
CA LEU A 815 -44.53 28.37 13.54
C LEU A 815 -45.51 27.37 14.17
N ALA A 816 -46.81 27.61 14.06
CA ALA A 816 -47.83 26.69 14.54
C ALA A 816 -48.03 25.55 13.53
N GLY A 817 -47.41 24.40 13.82
CA GLY A 817 -47.70 23.15 13.10
C GLY A 817 -46.62 22.07 13.19
N ARG A 818 -45.38 22.42 13.59
CA ARG A 818 -44.28 21.45 13.63
C ARG A 818 -44.07 20.87 15.02
N ARG A 819 -43.93 19.55 15.10
CA ARG A 819 -43.61 18.82 16.35
C ARG A 819 -42.17 19.10 16.74
N ILE A 820 -41.87 19.11 18.04
CA ILE A 820 -40.51 19.31 18.59
C ILE A 820 -39.50 18.33 17.97
N ASP A 821 -39.94 17.12 17.67
CA ASP A 821 -39.13 16.09 17.02
C ASP A 821 -38.68 16.49 15.60
N GLU A 822 -39.44 17.35 14.90
CA GLU A 822 -39.12 17.86 13.57
C GLU A 822 -38.15 19.04 13.60
N LEU A 823 -38.19 19.86 14.66
CA LEU A 823 -37.22 20.95 14.89
C LEU A 823 -35.83 20.40 15.28
N MET A 824 -35.81 19.27 15.99
CA MET A 824 -34.57 18.61 16.43
C MET A 824 -33.94 17.71 15.34
N ALA A 825 -34.69 17.39 14.28
CA ALA A 825 -34.18 16.66 13.12
C ALA A 825 -33.49 17.56 12.09
N ASP A 826 -33.57 18.88 12.24
CA ASP A 826 -32.91 19.85 11.35
C ASP A 826 -31.45 20.09 11.78
N THR A 827 -30.54 19.39 11.11
CA THR A 827 -29.09 19.45 11.33
C THR A 827 -28.48 20.85 11.14
N GLN A 828 -29.16 21.79 10.45
CA GLN A 828 -28.63 23.15 10.28
C GLN A 828 -28.72 23.98 11.58
N ASN A 829 -29.67 23.69 12.47
CA ASN A 829 -29.84 24.46 13.70
C ASN A 829 -28.90 24.00 14.82
N VAL A 830 -28.66 22.69 14.96
CA VAL A 830 -27.87 22.13 16.08
C VAL A 830 -26.45 22.71 16.15
N LEU A 831 -25.79 22.91 15.00
CA LEU A 831 -24.44 23.50 14.91
C LEU A 831 -24.40 25.03 15.14
N LEU A 832 -25.49 25.73 14.80
CA LEU A 832 -25.64 27.17 15.03
C LEU A 832 -25.85 27.46 16.53
N TRP A 833 -26.58 26.60 17.23
CA TRP A 833 -26.85 26.72 18.67
C TRP A 833 -25.63 26.34 19.54
N GLU A 834 -24.86 25.32 19.16
CA GLU A 834 -23.62 24.94 19.86
C GLU A 834 -22.51 26.00 19.72
N LYS A 835 -22.41 26.67 18.57
CA LYS A 835 -21.42 27.75 18.34
C LYS A 835 -21.76 29.05 19.06
N TYR A 836 -23.04 29.35 19.30
CA TYR A 836 -23.45 30.57 20.02
C TYR A 836 -23.17 30.46 21.52
N ILE A 837 -23.40 29.29 22.13
CA ILE A 837 -23.15 29.03 23.56
C ILE A 837 -21.65 29.11 23.89
N TYR A 838 -20.77 28.72 22.97
CA TYR A 838 -19.32 28.77 23.19
C TYR A 838 -18.73 30.18 23.13
N LEU A 839 -19.46 31.16 22.56
CA LEU A 839 -18.97 32.52 22.35
C LEU A 839 -19.49 33.54 23.39
N THR A 840 -20.41 33.16 24.28
CA THR A 840 -20.96 34.08 25.29
C THR A 840 -21.29 33.40 26.62
N GLY A 841 -20.39 33.50 27.59
CA GLY A 841 -20.74 33.50 29.02
C GLY A 841 -20.05 32.45 29.89
N ASP A 842 -19.26 32.93 30.84
CA ASP A 842 -18.72 32.19 31.98
C ASP A 842 -19.85 31.86 32.98
N PHE A 843 -19.79 30.68 33.60
CA PHE A 843 -20.87 30.13 34.43
C PHE A 843 -20.62 30.43 35.91
N ASP A 844 -21.50 31.21 36.54
CA ASP A 844 -21.45 31.47 37.99
C ASP A 844 -22.14 30.32 38.73
N SER A 845 -21.35 29.47 39.39
CA SER A 845 -21.80 28.23 40.01
C SER A 845 -22.70 28.43 41.24
N ASP A 846 -22.74 29.63 41.83
CA ASP A 846 -23.47 29.87 43.08
C ASP A 846 -24.89 30.43 42.85
N THR A 847 -25.18 30.94 41.64
CA THR A 847 -26.49 31.54 41.34
C THR A 847 -27.23 30.92 40.15
N ASP A 848 -26.61 29.96 39.44
CA ASP A 848 -27.19 29.29 38.27
C ASP A 848 -27.69 30.30 37.20
N GLN A 849 -27.02 31.45 37.05
CA GLN A 849 -27.30 32.45 36.02
C GLN A 849 -26.05 32.81 35.22
N VAL A 850 -26.22 32.93 33.89
CA VAL A 850 -25.17 33.40 32.96
C VAL A 850 -25.21 34.92 32.88
N LYS A 851 -24.12 35.61 33.23
CA LYS A 851 -24.00 37.07 33.04
C LYS A 851 -23.31 37.41 31.72
N PRO A 852 -23.85 38.36 30.91
CA PRO A 852 -23.12 38.88 29.75
C PRO A 852 -21.89 39.69 30.18
N PHE A 853 -20.78 39.57 29.45
CA PHE A 853 -19.62 40.45 29.63
C PHE A 853 -19.99 41.92 29.37
N SER A 854 -19.42 42.84 30.14
CA SER A 854 -19.59 44.28 29.89
C SER A 854 -18.73 44.72 28.70
N LYS A 855 -19.05 45.89 28.12
CA LYS A 855 -18.25 46.46 27.03
C LYS A 855 -16.77 46.68 27.41
N ALA A 856 -16.50 46.94 28.69
CA ALA A 856 -15.14 47.10 29.21
C ALA A 856 -14.36 45.77 29.34
N ASP A 857 -15.06 44.63 29.36
CA ASP A 857 -14.44 43.29 29.39
C ASP A 857 -14.11 42.81 27.98
N LEU A 858 -14.94 43.16 26.99
CA LEU A 858 -14.68 42.89 25.57
C LEU A 858 -13.49 43.69 25.03
N ASP A 859 -13.28 44.92 25.50
CA ASP A 859 -12.15 45.77 25.09
C ASP A 859 -10.79 45.27 25.61
N LYS A 860 -10.76 44.28 26.52
CA LYS A 860 -9.53 43.66 27.07
C LYS A 860 -9.15 42.35 26.39
N VAL A 861 -9.98 41.83 25.46
CA VAL A 861 -9.71 40.58 24.75
C VAL A 861 -8.67 40.82 23.66
N VAL A 862 -7.44 40.34 23.88
CA VAL A 862 -6.39 40.35 22.86
C VAL A 862 -6.57 39.14 21.95
N LEU A 863 -6.94 39.38 20.68
CA LEU A 863 -6.99 38.35 19.65
C LEU A 863 -5.55 37.98 19.21
N PRO A 864 -5.26 36.68 18.92
CA PRO A 864 -3.96 36.26 18.40
C PRO A 864 -3.58 36.98 17.09
N GLN A 865 -2.29 37.30 16.89
CA GLN A 865 -1.79 38.09 15.76
C GLN A 865 -2.06 37.47 14.36
N ASP A 866 -2.44 36.20 14.31
CA ASP A 866 -2.63 35.43 13.08
C ASP A 866 -4.07 35.57 12.54
N TRP A 867 -4.97 36.19 13.30
CA TRP A 867 -6.34 36.47 12.87
C TRP A 867 -6.39 37.71 11.97
N ASN A 868 -5.97 37.53 10.72
CA ASN A 868 -6.16 38.53 9.68
C ASN A 868 -7.65 38.64 9.34
N ARG A 869 -8.30 39.75 9.74
CA ARG A 869 -9.72 40.07 9.49
C ARG A 869 -10.18 39.81 8.05
N LYS A 870 -9.30 39.88 7.05
CA LYS A 870 -9.61 39.60 5.64
C LYS A 870 -9.84 38.11 5.32
N ASN A 871 -9.15 37.18 5.99
CA ASN A 871 -9.25 35.75 5.69
C ASN A 871 -10.47 35.12 6.38
N ALA A 872 -10.84 35.60 7.57
CA ALA A 872 -12.06 35.18 8.24
C ALA A 872 -13.32 35.54 7.43
N ILE A 873 -13.35 36.73 6.82
CA ILE A 873 -14.45 37.14 5.93
C ILE A 873 -14.48 36.31 4.64
N THR A 874 -13.32 35.96 4.08
CA THR A 874 -13.22 35.14 2.85
C THR A 874 -13.70 33.70 3.08
N ASN A 875 -13.29 33.07 4.18
CA ASN A 875 -13.73 31.71 4.54
C ASN A 875 -15.21 31.67 4.92
N PHE A 876 -15.70 32.70 5.62
CA PHE A 876 -17.12 32.86 5.93
C PHE A 876 -17.98 33.05 4.67
N LYS A 877 -17.47 33.79 3.67
CA LYS A 877 -18.14 33.92 2.36
C LYS A 877 -18.17 32.61 1.59
N GLN A 878 -17.12 31.79 1.65
CA GLN A 878 -17.07 30.47 0.99
C GLN A 878 -18.06 29.47 1.62
N GLU A 879 -18.17 29.43 2.95
CA GLU A 879 -19.15 28.59 3.65
C GLU A 879 -20.60 29.03 3.41
N ILE A 880 -20.88 30.35 3.34
CA ILE A 880 -22.23 30.86 3.00
C ILE A 880 -22.66 30.43 1.58
N VAL A 881 -21.71 30.31 0.65
CA VAL A 881 -21.98 29.92 -0.74
C VAL A 881 -22.20 28.43 -0.86
N ALA A 882 -21.36 27.63 -0.21
CA ALA A 882 -21.53 26.18 -0.13
C ALA A 882 -22.89 25.83 0.50
N ASN A 883 -23.27 26.51 1.58
CA ASN A 883 -24.55 26.27 2.26
C ASN A 883 -25.76 26.79 1.48
N ALA A 884 -25.62 27.87 0.70
CA ALA A 884 -26.70 28.37 -0.15
C ALA A 884 -26.93 27.53 -1.42
N LEU A 885 -25.89 26.86 -1.91
CA LEU A 885 -25.94 25.98 -3.08
C LEU A 885 -26.33 24.54 -2.73
N ALA A 886 -26.10 24.11 -1.49
CA ALA A 886 -26.46 22.77 -1.02
C ALA A 886 -27.97 22.59 -0.76
N ALA A 887 -28.73 23.70 -0.62
CA ALA A 887 -30.15 23.66 -0.25
C ALA A 887 -31.12 24.05 -1.39
N ASP A 888 -30.66 24.68 -2.47
CA ASP A 888 -31.53 25.13 -3.58
C ASP A 888 -30.82 25.15 -4.94
N SER A 889 -31.60 25.01 -6.02
CA SER A 889 -31.12 25.15 -7.40
C SER A 889 -30.49 26.53 -7.64
N PRO A 890 -29.36 26.65 -8.36
CA PRO A 890 -28.75 27.95 -8.62
C PRO A 890 -29.59 28.86 -9.53
N PHE A 891 -30.57 28.29 -10.26
CA PHE A 891 -31.44 29.00 -11.19
C PHE A 891 -32.45 29.91 -10.47
N ASP A 892 -32.72 31.07 -11.05
CA ASP A 892 -33.76 31.96 -10.53
C ASP A 892 -35.15 31.33 -10.66
N LYS A 893 -35.94 31.40 -9.58
CA LYS A 893 -37.35 30.95 -9.52
C LYS A 893 -38.24 32.10 -9.00
N PRO A 894 -39.22 32.59 -9.77
CA PRO A 894 -39.51 32.22 -11.16
C PRO A 894 -38.39 32.64 -12.12
N ALA A 895 -38.26 31.92 -13.23
CA ALA A 895 -37.21 32.20 -14.21
C ALA A 895 -37.45 33.58 -14.88
N PRO A 896 -36.41 34.43 -15.02
CA PRO A 896 -36.56 35.80 -15.50
C PRO A 896 -36.81 35.86 -17.01
N ASP A 897 -37.46 36.93 -17.46
CA ASP A 897 -37.64 37.22 -18.89
C ASP A 897 -36.32 37.65 -19.52
N VAL A 898 -35.68 36.73 -20.24
CA VAL A 898 -34.39 36.97 -20.89
C VAL A 898 -34.56 37.91 -22.09
N THR A 899 -33.91 39.07 -22.02
CA THR A 899 -33.85 40.06 -23.11
C THR A 899 -32.42 40.17 -23.65
N PHE A 900 -32.26 40.40 -24.96
CA PHE A 900 -30.95 40.38 -25.61
C PHE A 900 -30.35 41.77 -25.83
N LYS A 901 -31.13 42.72 -26.36
CA LYS A 901 -30.65 44.06 -26.74
C LYS A 901 -30.08 44.81 -25.53
N GLY A 902 -28.81 45.19 -25.61
CA GLY A 902 -28.09 45.94 -24.57
C GLY A 902 -27.74 45.13 -23.32
N ARG A 903 -27.92 43.80 -23.33
CA ARG A 903 -27.65 42.92 -22.19
C ARG A 903 -26.34 42.16 -22.35
N ARG A 904 -25.67 41.86 -21.23
CA ARG A 904 -24.37 41.19 -21.21
C ARG A 904 -24.48 39.77 -20.65
N PHE A 905 -24.05 38.79 -21.44
CA PHE A 905 -24.17 37.36 -21.14
C PHE A 905 -22.83 36.74 -20.78
N LEU A 906 -22.87 35.71 -19.93
CA LEU A 906 -21.75 34.82 -19.64
C LEU A 906 -22.23 33.37 -19.78
N PHE A 907 -21.42 32.52 -20.38
CA PHE A 907 -21.75 31.10 -20.61
C PHE A 907 -20.86 30.17 -19.79
N THR A 908 -21.45 29.09 -19.28
CA THR A 908 -20.75 27.99 -18.58
C THR A 908 -21.44 26.65 -18.85
N GLY A 909 -20.68 25.56 -18.83
CA GLY A 909 -21.17 24.21 -19.22
C GLY A 909 -21.01 23.89 -20.71
N GLU A 910 -21.50 22.71 -21.09
CA GLU A 910 -21.70 22.24 -22.48
C GLU A 910 -23.12 22.58 -22.93
N PHE A 911 -23.30 23.02 -24.17
CA PHE A 911 -24.58 23.52 -24.70
C PHE A 911 -25.12 22.64 -25.82
N ASP A 912 -26.41 22.33 -25.76
CA ASP A 912 -27.15 21.60 -26.79
C ASP A 912 -27.50 22.50 -28.01
N PHE A 913 -27.51 23.82 -27.83
CA PHE A 913 -27.65 24.77 -28.95
C PHE A 913 -26.47 24.76 -29.92
N GLY A 914 -25.29 24.34 -29.45
CA GLY A 914 -24.05 24.31 -30.23
C GLY A 914 -22.84 24.85 -29.44
N SER A 915 -21.73 25.06 -30.14
CA SER A 915 -20.50 25.58 -29.55
C SER A 915 -20.71 26.96 -28.90
N ARG A 916 -19.87 27.30 -27.91
CA ARG A 916 -19.90 28.63 -27.27
C ARG A 916 -19.76 29.80 -28.26
N SER A 917 -19.09 29.56 -29.39
CA SER A 917 -19.00 30.54 -30.48
C SER A 917 -20.36 30.79 -31.13
N GLN A 918 -21.15 29.72 -31.37
CA GLN A 918 -22.51 29.82 -31.90
C GLN A 918 -23.46 30.50 -30.91
N CYS A 919 -23.43 30.15 -29.62
CA CYS A 919 -24.20 30.84 -28.58
C CYS A 919 -23.85 32.35 -28.55
N SER A 920 -22.56 32.68 -28.70
CA SER A 920 -22.11 34.06 -28.67
C SER A 920 -22.58 34.86 -29.89
N LYS A 921 -22.51 34.27 -31.09
CA LYS A 921 -23.04 34.89 -32.31
C LYS A 921 -24.54 35.17 -32.22
N ALA A 922 -25.32 34.23 -31.65
CA ALA A 922 -26.76 34.41 -31.47
C ALA A 922 -27.08 35.61 -30.56
N VAL A 923 -26.42 35.73 -29.40
CA VAL A 923 -26.58 36.90 -28.51
C VAL A 923 -26.20 38.21 -29.20
N ILE A 924 -25.08 38.24 -29.91
CA ILE A 924 -24.60 39.43 -30.61
C ILE A 924 -25.57 39.86 -31.72
N SER A 925 -26.11 38.92 -32.49
CA SER A 925 -27.07 39.21 -33.56
C SER A 925 -28.37 39.85 -33.07
N LEU A 926 -28.74 39.63 -31.80
CA LEU A 926 -29.92 40.21 -31.16
C LEU A 926 -29.61 41.49 -30.36
N GLY A 927 -28.42 42.08 -30.58
CA GLY A 927 -27.99 43.33 -29.97
C GLY A 927 -27.47 43.19 -28.54
N GLY A 928 -27.16 41.98 -28.08
CA GLY A 928 -26.50 41.72 -26.81
C GLY A 928 -24.96 41.66 -26.93
N SER A 929 -24.29 41.45 -25.80
CA SER A 929 -22.83 41.26 -25.75
C SER A 929 -22.47 40.06 -24.88
N VAL A 930 -21.32 39.43 -25.15
CA VAL A 930 -20.85 38.26 -24.39
C VAL A 930 -19.52 38.57 -23.72
N ALA A 931 -19.42 38.28 -22.42
CA ALA A 931 -18.22 38.48 -21.64
C ALA A 931 -17.32 37.23 -21.68
N ASN A 932 -16.02 37.43 -21.88
CA ASN A 932 -15.01 36.37 -21.87
C ASN A 932 -14.19 36.34 -20.55
N GLN A 933 -14.88 36.50 -19.41
CA GLN A 933 -14.24 36.54 -18.09
C GLN A 933 -14.35 35.19 -17.36
N LYS A 934 -13.36 34.91 -16.48
CA LYS A 934 -13.28 33.66 -15.72
C LYS A 934 -14.31 33.57 -14.58
N LEU A 935 -14.77 34.70 -14.05
CA LEU A 935 -15.73 34.79 -12.93
C LEU A 935 -16.90 35.72 -13.30
N ALA A 936 -18.08 35.52 -12.72
CA ALA A 936 -19.19 36.44 -12.86
C ALA A 936 -18.95 37.73 -12.08
N SER A 937 -19.53 38.84 -12.54
CA SER A 937 -19.40 40.16 -11.94
C SER A 937 -20.69 40.96 -12.12
N ARG A 938 -20.82 42.09 -11.42
CA ARG A 938 -22.01 42.96 -11.47
C ARG A 938 -22.34 43.53 -12.86
N SER A 939 -21.39 43.46 -13.80
CA SER A 939 -21.57 43.92 -15.19
C SER A 939 -22.23 42.86 -16.08
N ILE A 940 -22.46 41.65 -15.58
CA ILE A 940 -23.15 40.58 -16.30
C ILE A 940 -24.63 40.64 -15.94
N ASP A 941 -25.50 40.59 -16.94
CA ASP A 941 -26.94 40.55 -16.75
C ASP A 941 -27.44 39.10 -16.62
N TYR A 942 -26.93 38.18 -17.45
CA TYR A 942 -27.34 36.77 -17.45
C TYR A 942 -26.14 35.81 -17.46
N LEU A 943 -26.14 34.84 -16.55
CA LEU A 943 -25.33 33.63 -16.63
C LEU A 943 -26.20 32.49 -17.17
N VAL A 944 -25.85 31.96 -18.34
CA VAL A 944 -26.54 30.81 -18.94
C VAL A 944 -25.73 29.55 -18.69
N VAL A 945 -26.40 28.50 -18.21
CA VAL A 945 -25.79 27.21 -17.85
C VAL A 945 -26.33 26.09 -18.76
N GLY A 946 -25.43 25.38 -19.46
CA GLY A 946 -25.78 24.31 -20.41
C GLY A 946 -25.92 22.89 -19.81
N ASN A 947 -26.40 21.94 -20.64
CA ASN A 947 -27.08 20.68 -20.26
C ASN A 947 -26.24 19.48 -19.73
N THR A 948 -25.01 19.67 -19.26
CA THR A 948 -24.47 18.79 -18.18
C THR A 948 -24.99 19.24 -16.81
N GLY A 949 -26.29 19.54 -16.75
CA GLY A 949 -26.94 20.28 -15.68
C GLY A 949 -28.38 19.81 -15.43
N ASN A 950 -28.62 18.50 -15.49
CA ASN A 950 -29.83 17.90 -14.92
C ASN A 950 -29.94 18.28 -13.43
N GLU A 951 -31.15 18.42 -12.89
CA GLU A 951 -31.55 18.96 -11.57
C GLU A 951 -30.85 18.33 -10.34
N SER A 952 -29.97 17.35 -10.53
CA SER A 952 -29.15 16.69 -9.50
C SER A 952 -27.78 17.35 -9.27
N TRP A 953 -27.74 18.67 -9.11
CA TRP A 953 -26.52 19.43 -8.78
C TRP A 953 -25.95 19.14 -7.38
N SER A 954 -26.65 18.35 -6.55
CA SER A 954 -26.24 17.99 -5.18
C SER A 954 -25.02 17.06 -5.09
N SER A 955 -24.45 16.59 -6.22
CA SER A 955 -23.43 15.53 -6.21
C SER A 955 -22.18 15.74 -7.08
N LYS A 956 -21.92 16.95 -7.59
CA LYS A 956 -20.67 17.26 -8.33
C LYS A 956 -20.07 18.62 -7.94
N THR A 957 -18.73 18.71 -8.01
CA THR A 957 -17.91 19.89 -7.73
C THR A 957 -18.38 21.11 -8.52
N TYR A 958 -18.61 22.23 -7.83
CA TYR A 958 -19.10 23.47 -8.43
C TYR A 958 -18.06 24.09 -9.37
N GLY A 959 -18.50 24.60 -10.53
CA GLY A 959 -17.65 25.41 -11.39
C GLY A 959 -17.53 26.84 -10.84
N ASN A 960 -16.30 27.38 -10.75
CA ASN A 960 -15.98 28.73 -10.22
C ASN A 960 -16.86 29.88 -10.76
N LYS A 961 -17.45 29.75 -11.96
CA LYS A 961 -18.37 30.73 -12.56
C LYS A 961 -19.77 30.76 -11.92
N ILE A 962 -20.29 29.61 -11.50
CA ILE A 962 -21.60 29.55 -10.81
C ILE A 962 -21.45 30.10 -9.39
N GLU A 963 -20.40 29.69 -8.67
CA GLU A 963 -20.11 30.20 -7.32
C GLU A 963 -19.97 31.72 -7.30
N SER A 964 -19.17 32.27 -8.22
CA SER A 964 -19.02 33.73 -8.33
C SER A 964 -20.31 34.43 -8.74
N ALA A 965 -21.19 33.80 -9.52
CA ALA A 965 -22.49 34.37 -9.88
C ALA A 965 -23.46 34.39 -8.71
N VAL A 966 -23.51 33.32 -7.90
CA VAL A 966 -24.37 33.25 -6.71
C VAL A 966 -23.94 34.27 -5.66
N LEU A 967 -22.64 34.44 -5.45
CA LEU A 967 -22.08 35.49 -4.60
C LEU A 967 -22.46 36.89 -5.10
N CYS A 968 -22.14 37.17 -6.36
CA CYS A 968 -22.39 38.48 -6.96
C CYS A 968 -23.88 38.82 -6.96
N ARG A 969 -24.76 37.83 -7.18
CA ARG A 969 -26.21 37.98 -7.12
C ARG A 969 -26.71 38.30 -5.71
N LYS A 970 -26.19 37.62 -4.67
CA LYS A 970 -26.53 37.95 -3.27
C LYS A 970 -26.12 39.36 -2.88
N GLU A 971 -24.97 39.83 -3.35
CA GLU A 971 -24.44 41.15 -2.99
C GLU A 971 -25.02 42.29 -3.86
N HIS A 972 -25.41 42.02 -5.11
CA HIS A 972 -25.72 43.06 -6.10
C HIS A 972 -27.01 42.82 -6.91
N GLY A 973 -27.76 41.74 -6.66
CA GLY A 973 -28.97 41.38 -7.39
C GLY A 973 -28.76 40.89 -8.82
N LYS A 974 -27.51 40.73 -9.28
CA LYS A 974 -27.12 40.26 -10.63
C LYS A 974 -25.85 39.40 -10.60
N PRO A 975 -25.61 38.51 -11.58
CA PRO A 975 -26.44 38.22 -12.75
C PRO A 975 -27.65 37.33 -12.43
N ALA A 976 -28.66 37.37 -13.28
CA ALA A 976 -29.69 36.34 -13.33
C ALA A 976 -29.08 35.01 -13.82
N ILE A 977 -29.41 33.90 -13.17
CA ILE A 977 -28.88 32.57 -13.50
C ILE A 977 -30.01 31.76 -14.13
N VAL A 978 -29.86 31.44 -15.42
CA VAL A 978 -30.87 30.76 -16.23
C VAL A 978 -30.34 29.48 -16.84
N SER A 979 -31.20 28.47 -16.98
CA SER A 979 -30.89 27.26 -17.72
C SER A 979 -30.84 27.53 -19.22
N GLU A 980 -30.11 26.68 -19.95
CA GLU A 980 -30.08 26.71 -21.41
C GLU A 980 -31.50 26.62 -22.01
N ASP A 981 -32.37 25.75 -21.50
CA ASP A 981 -33.76 25.63 -21.98
C ASP A 981 -34.53 26.95 -21.91
N HIS A 982 -34.36 27.71 -20.83
CA HIS A 982 -35.06 28.98 -20.65
C HIS A 982 -34.48 30.06 -21.56
N TRP A 983 -33.15 30.08 -21.72
CA TRP A 983 -32.48 30.96 -22.68
C TRP A 983 -32.88 30.64 -24.13
N LEU A 984 -33.02 29.36 -24.49
CA LEU A 984 -33.47 28.91 -25.81
C LEU A 984 -34.90 29.33 -26.13
N LYS A 985 -35.81 29.27 -25.16
CA LYS A 985 -37.19 29.78 -25.32
C LYS A 985 -37.19 31.27 -25.65
N ALA A 986 -36.42 32.07 -24.93
CA ALA A 986 -36.29 33.50 -25.20
C ALA A 986 -35.63 33.78 -26.57
N LEU A 987 -34.64 32.97 -26.97
CA LEU A 987 -33.99 33.07 -28.27
C LEU A 987 -34.98 32.82 -29.43
N LYS A 988 -35.81 31.77 -29.30
CA LYS A 988 -36.86 31.43 -30.28
C LYS A 988 -37.90 32.55 -30.43
N LEU A 989 -38.28 33.19 -29.33
CA LEU A 989 -39.20 34.33 -29.33
C LEU A 989 -38.60 35.58 -29.98
N ALA A 990 -37.30 35.83 -29.75
CA ALA A 990 -36.62 37.02 -30.26
C ALA A 990 -36.24 36.93 -31.75
N SER A 991 -36.00 35.72 -32.28
CA SER A 991 -35.78 35.51 -33.72
C SER A 991 -36.02 34.04 -34.12
N PRO A 992 -37.19 33.73 -34.72
CA PRO A 992 -37.56 32.36 -35.14
C PRO A 992 -36.62 31.75 -36.19
N GLN A 993 -35.84 32.56 -36.92
CA GLN A 993 -34.92 32.07 -37.96
C GLN A 993 -33.62 31.50 -37.37
N LEU A 994 -33.22 31.92 -36.16
CA LEU A 994 -32.01 31.43 -35.48
C LEU A 994 -32.19 30.03 -34.87
N SER A 995 -33.43 29.54 -34.72
CA SER A 995 -33.73 28.22 -34.15
C SER A 995 -33.70 27.05 -35.14
N LEU A 996 -33.57 27.31 -36.44
CA LEU A 996 -33.51 26.27 -37.48
C LEU A 996 -32.12 25.62 -37.64
N LEU A 997 -31.13 26.06 -36.86
CA LEU A 997 -29.77 25.50 -36.89
C LEU A 997 -29.64 24.13 -36.17
N ASN A 998 -30.73 23.57 -35.61
CA ASN A 998 -30.68 22.36 -34.77
C ASN A 998 -31.49 21.14 -35.29
N GLU A 999 -32.06 21.18 -36.50
CA GLU A 999 -32.76 20.01 -37.07
C GLU A 999 -31.87 19.12 -37.96
N GLY A 1000 -30.61 19.49 -38.19
CA GLY A 1000 -29.68 18.73 -39.04
C GLY A 1000 -28.68 17.80 -38.33
N GLU A 1001 -28.43 17.95 -37.01
CA GLU A 1001 -27.31 17.27 -36.33
C GLU A 1001 -27.65 16.65 -34.96
N ALA A 1002 -28.92 16.62 -34.54
CA ALA A 1002 -29.36 16.06 -33.26
C ALA A 1002 -29.70 14.55 -33.33
N GLY A 1003 -28.88 13.78 -34.05
CA GLY A 1003 -28.99 12.33 -34.21
C GLY A 1003 -27.78 11.59 -33.65
N GLY A 1004 -27.26 12.00 -32.49
CA GLY A 1004 -26.18 11.25 -31.84
C GLY A 1004 -25.46 12.01 -30.74
N ARG A 1005 -25.92 11.85 -29.50
CA ARG A 1005 -25.06 11.74 -28.31
C ARG A 1005 -25.67 10.76 -27.32
#